data_AF-A0A1Q5EM76-F1
#
_entry.id   AF-A0A1Q5EM76-F1
#
_cell.length_a   1.000
_cell.length_b   1.000
_cell.length_c   1.000
_cell.angle_alpha   90.00
_cell.angle_beta   90.00
_cell.angle_gamma   90.00
#
_symmetry.space_group_name_H-M   'P 1'
#
loop_
_entity.id
_entity.type
_entity.pdbx_description
1 polymer ?
#
loop_
_entity_poly.entity_id
_entity_poly.type
_entity_poly.pdbx_seq_one_letter_code
_entity_poly.pdbx_strand_id
1 'polypeptide(L)'
;MAVASPDLLLLPHCDLHVALTGTPPLTVTLAAREEAVPATNGFTVTPVPPAQCAFEFFAPFNGKGHRFEGLPTYDSATGRITATTPGVFLFQAHTGNQYMVGRLQVHRSVVGWWFGNDSITTALDTAVAHAQPSLYAKFSDDAGAGTDLIGDITGHGYVQLVPADARQLAVSPTGRLRGVLPTQPGTPWVLSGLFPGLGGAQLLNVWVVDYAADHALSWEMGGGDPAALTDRHNVLFLAEGFRDQDRARFDEIVSRAIHELFEKPAHEPYGMLRGSFNAFKSFTASQQHTLTCGYRVAAGTERIEAGQAKGTGFPIPTGSIGGGPRYTLEELVRRVGLPMRGDGRTGLVATWQAQDLDIDPAKIDDDLINSWKQHQSVGILHARDTFFGLRLGGRPADRFSGTGPAARPDAADAVGDPVVKAFVARVYEFYRTRSDRNLTLDPRRHPPELYMNPSELNPANTLLRYVRSLKITGSTAAVGTVWQPDDQQFQPSRGLIALIANDDMDGGTNFNVRTVTAQTVNAVLGLPYVYANATDKRELRRDPPDIRPNFDEVVHTVSHEFGHSFNLLDEYEEFRGDGGPDEDQPGDLDGDNVSRLGFLRVAAAPDRHIDPGKVKWFQLPRISTAAVLLADSTNVTSPVQGIKLSVGTRNLAEWQQAKTLFSEVRLRSFGIAPGGRQLPPVIDADHHYLEGLIVGQVLPGEGAIILTRAGSAPFPTFVKGSIAFVPLKDKQHQPLLLVEPEVLTFLQTNRSPLNQDPDHDNTNPNEDNPVDIPDFSAPCKSARTIGIFEGAATFAGAHYRPTGRCKMRLETDFCHVCAWLIVNRVDPSFHALLDRKFYPESKAERRKHE
;
A
#
# COMPACT_ATOMS: atom_id res chain seq x y z
N MET A 1 2.56 -18.85 13.87
CA MET A 1 3.07 -17.51 13.54
C MET A 1 3.91 -17.04 14.72
N ALA A 2 5.10 -16.49 14.51
CA ALA A 2 5.84 -15.85 15.59
C ALA A 2 4.98 -14.72 16.15
N VAL A 3 4.91 -14.56 17.47
CA VAL A 3 4.24 -13.40 18.08
C VAL A 3 4.95 -12.17 17.55
N ALA A 4 4.21 -11.28 16.87
CA ALA A 4 4.77 -10.03 16.38
C ALA A 4 5.39 -9.30 17.57
N SER A 5 6.64 -8.84 17.43
CA SER A 5 7.24 -8.03 18.48
C SER A 5 6.42 -6.75 18.65
N PRO A 6 6.16 -6.27 19.88
CA PRO A 6 5.36 -5.07 20.11
C PRO A 6 5.90 -3.87 19.32
N ASP A 7 5.05 -3.02 18.77
CA ASP A 7 5.50 -1.78 18.13
C ASP A 7 5.62 -0.67 19.19
N LEU A 8 6.65 0.17 19.13
CA LEU A 8 6.77 1.34 20.00
C LEU A 8 6.11 2.57 19.39
N LEU A 9 5.46 3.34 20.25
CA LEU A 9 4.90 4.65 19.97
C LEU A 9 5.56 5.69 20.89
N LEU A 10 5.80 6.90 20.38
CA LEU A 10 6.25 8.03 21.17
C LEU A 10 5.16 9.09 21.18
N LEU A 11 4.66 9.42 22.37
CA LEU A 11 3.69 10.48 22.60
C LEU A 11 4.41 11.71 23.17
N PRO A 12 4.33 12.90 22.54
CA PRO A 12 3.44 13.24 21.41
C PRO A 12 3.77 12.58 20.07
N HIS A 13 4.87 12.94 19.42
CA HIS A 13 5.34 12.36 18.16
C HIS A 13 6.83 12.63 17.99
N CYS A 14 7.49 12.03 16.98
CA CYS A 14 8.95 12.06 16.88
C CYS A 14 9.59 13.39 16.43
N ASP A 15 8.82 14.43 16.12
CA ASP A 15 9.33 15.80 15.90
C ASP A 15 8.93 16.68 17.09
N LEU A 16 9.77 16.74 18.12
CA LEU A 16 9.49 17.39 19.40
C LEU A 16 9.88 18.87 19.39
N HIS A 17 9.10 19.69 20.09
CA HIS A 17 9.36 21.11 20.24
C HIS A 17 9.37 21.52 21.73
N VAL A 18 10.47 22.11 22.18
CA VAL A 18 10.62 22.69 23.53
C VAL A 18 10.84 24.18 23.40
N ALA A 19 10.14 24.98 24.22
CA ALA A 19 10.48 26.38 24.40
C ALA A 19 11.13 26.57 25.77
N LEU A 20 12.25 27.30 25.82
CA LEU A 20 12.96 27.58 27.08
C LEU A 20 12.12 28.45 28.03
N THR A 21 11.19 29.22 27.50
CA THR A 21 10.28 30.09 28.25
C THR A 21 8.86 30.05 27.67
N GLY A 22 7.86 30.30 28.51
CA GLY A 22 6.47 30.47 28.07
C GLY A 22 5.69 29.17 27.84
N THR A 23 6.26 28.00 28.11
CA THR A 23 5.57 26.71 28.04
C THR A 23 5.73 25.89 29.32
N PRO A 24 4.77 25.01 29.64
CA PRO A 24 5.00 23.91 30.58
C PRO A 24 6.19 23.03 30.15
N PRO A 25 6.83 22.29 31.07
CA PRO A 25 7.85 21.30 30.71
C PRO A 25 7.29 20.22 29.78
N LEU A 26 8.02 19.90 28.71
CA LEU A 26 7.66 18.81 27.81
C LEU A 26 7.83 17.47 28.53
N THR A 27 6.76 16.68 28.57
CA THR A 27 6.79 15.29 29.03
C THR A 27 6.54 14.38 27.85
N VAL A 28 7.35 13.33 27.71
CA VAL A 28 7.21 12.32 26.67
C VAL A 28 6.82 10.98 27.28
N THR A 29 6.12 10.16 26.51
CA THR A 29 5.73 8.80 26.91
C THR A 29 6.02 7.85 25.77
N LEU A 30 6.88 6.85 26.02
CA LEU A 30 6.93 5.67 25.16
C LEU A 30 5.78 4.75 25.54
N ALA A 31 5.13 4.15 24.55
CA ALA A 31 4.10 3.14 24.75
C ALA A 31 4.37 1.94 23.84
N ALA A 32 4.16 0.74 24.37
CA ALA A 32 4.14 -0.49 23.60
C ALA A 32 2.73 -0.69 23.02
N ARG A 33 2.65 -1.04 21.75
CA ARG A 33 1.43 -1.42 21.05
C ARG A 33 1.47 -2.89 20.71
N GLU A 34 0.47 -3.63 21.19
CA GLU A 34 0.34 -5.07 21.03
C GLU A 34 -1.02 -5.40 20.42
N GLU A 35 -1.11 -6.47 19.64
CA GLU A 35 -2.38 -6.97 19.11
C GLU A 35 -3.31 -7.36 20.25
N ALA A 36 -4.55 -6.85 20.22
CA ALA A 36 -5.54 -7.20 21.22
C ALA A 36 -5.99 -8.66 21.06
N VAL A 37 -6.42 -9.30 22.15
CA VAL A 37 -6.98 -10.66 22.11
C VAL A 37 -8.49 -10.58 22.40
N PRO A 38 -9.38 -10.91 21.45
CA PRO A 38 -9.11 -11.35 20.06
C PRO A 38 -8.64 -10.22 19.12
N ALA A 39 -7.88 -10.60 18.07
CA ALA A 39 -7.29 -9.71 17.06
C ALA A 39 -8.29 -8.74 16.40
N THR A 40 -9.56 -9.13 16.32
CA THR A 40 -10.65 -8.31 15.79
C THR A 40 -10.90 -7.01 16.55
N ASN A 41 -10.31 -6.85 17.74
CA ASN A 41 -10.48 -5.68 18.61
C ASN A 41 -9.41 -4.60 18.37
N GLY A 42 -8.47 -4.79 17.44
CA GLY A 42 -7.39 -3.86 17.17
C GLY A 42 -6.20 -4.07 18.10
N PHE A 43 -5.74 -3.02 18.77
CA PHE A 43 -4.50 -2.99 19.53
C PHE A 43 -4.67 -2.46 20.94
N THR A 44 -3.87 -2.99 21.86
CA THR A 44 -3.69 -2.46 23.21
C THR A 44 -2.46 -1.56 23.21
N VAL A 45 -2.61 -0.34 23.71
CA VAL A 45 -1.52 0.62 23.87
C VAL A 45 -1.21 0.78 25.35
N THR A 46 -0.02 0.33 25.76
CA THR A 46 0.42 0.31 27.16
C THR A 46 1.60 1.26 27.35
N PRO A 47 1.48 2.32 28.18
CA PRO A 47 2.61 3.17 28.51
C PRO A 47 3.77 2.39 29.12
N VAL A 48 4.97 2.60 28.61
CA VAL A 48 6.21 2.08 29.19
C VAL A 48 6.60 2.99 30.36
N PRO A 49 6.88 2.45 31.56
CA PRO A 49 7.32 3.26 32.69
C PRO A 49 8.57 4.08 32.33
N PRO A 50 8.61 5.40 32.66
CA PRO A 50 9.74 6.27 32.30
C PRO A 50 11.13 5.75 32.69
N ALA A 51 11.22 4.99 33.79
CA ALA A 51 12.45 4.38 34.29
C ALA A 51 12.99 3.22 33.44
N GLN A 52 12.16 2.67 32.56
CA GLN A 52 12.52 1.63 31.59
C GLN A 52 12.88 2.20 30.22
N CYS A 53 12.68 3.50 30.03
CA CYS A 53 13.01 4.21 28.80
C CYS A 53 14.40 4.85 28.92
N ALA A 54 15.13 4.88 27.81
CA ALA A 54 16.33 5.68 27.68
C ALA A 54 16.26 6.55 26.42
N PHE A 55 16.77 7.77 26.54
CA PHE A 55 16.85 8.75 25.47
C PHE A 55 18.30 9.20 25.33
N GLU A 56 18.87 9.03 24.15
CA GLU A 56 20.20 9.54 23.82
C GLU A 56 20.07 10.59 22.72
N PHE A 57 20.60 11.80 22.99
CA PHE A 57 20.54 12.94 22.10
C PHE A 57 21.84 13.12 21.30
N PHE A 58 21.73 13.83 20.18
CA PHE A 58 22.81 14.10 19.23
C PHE A 58 22.64 15.49 18.63
N ALA A 59 23.69 16.30 18.57
CA ALA A 59 23.66 17.62 17.95
C ALA A 59 24.21 17.56 16.49
N PRO A 60 23.36 17.38 15.45
CA PRO A 60 23.80 17.16 14.07
C PRO A 60 24.54 18.33 13.43
N PHE A 61 24.42 19.54 13.98
CA PHE A 61 25.04 20.74 13.43
C PHE A 61 26.31 21.17 14.17
N ASN A 62 26.66 20.51 15.27
CA ASN A 62 27.93 20.75 15.94
C ASN A 62 29.09 20.16 15.13
N GLY A 63 30.27 20.77 15.26
CA GLY A 63 31.49 20.24 14.70
C GLY A 63 31.85 18.88 15.29
N LYS A 64 32.57 18.06 14.53
CA LYS A 64 33.14 16.79 15.02
C LYS A 64 33.95 17.04 16.30
N GLY A 65 33.76 16.19 17.32
CA GLY A 65 34.36 16.34 18.65
C GLY A 65 33.40 16.99 19.66
N HIS A 66 32.34 17.67 19.20
CA HIS A 66 31.44 18.46 20.05
C HIS A 66 29.97 18.04 19.88
N ARG A 67 29.69 16.90 19.22
CA ARG A 67 28.32 16.48 18.90
C ARG A 67 27.53 15.95 20.11
N PHE A 68 28.22 15.70 21.23
CA PHE A 68 27.64 15.26 22.50
C PHE A 68 27.72 16.32 23.62
N GLU A 69 28.07 17.57 23.27
CA GLU A 69 28.12 18.67 24.23
C GLU A 69 26.79 19.44 24.29
N GLY A 70 26.43 19.94 25.47
CA GLY A 70 25.26 20.82 25.65
C GLY A 70 23.92 20.15 25.29
N LEU A 71 23.87 18.82 25.38
CA LEU A 71 22.70 18.06 24.97
C LEU A 71 21.49 18.23 25.92
N PRO A 72 20.27 18.12 25.38
CA PRO A 72 19.07 17.91 26.18
C PRO A 72 19.20 16.69 27.11
N THR A 73 18.44 16.69 28.20
CA THR A 73 18.38 15.57 29.14
C THR A 73 16.97 15.03 29.30
N TYR A 74 16.86 13.73 29.57
CA TYR A 74 15.61 13.03 29.87
C TYR A 74 15.60 12.59 31.34
N ASP A 75 14.57 12.97 32.08
CA ASP A 75 14.36 12.55 33.46
C ASP A 75 13.57 11.24 33.49
N SER A 76 14.25 10.14 33.86
CA SER A 76 13.67 8.80 33.92
C SER A 76 12.65 8.59 35.05
N ALA A 77 12.50 9.54 35.98
CA ALA A 77 11.45 9.48 36.99
C ALA A 77 10.13 10.09 36.49
N THR A 78 10.21 11.14 35.67
CA THR A 78 9.04 11.95 35.29
C THR A 78 8.71 11.90 33.80
N GLY A 79 9.61 11.39 32.96
CA GLY A 79 9.48 11.44 31.50
C GLY A 79 9.74 12.82 30.91
N ARG A 80 10.30 13.76 31.68
CA ARG A 80 10.49 15.15 31.23
C ARG A 80 11.76 15.33 30.41
N ILE A 81 11.67 16.15 29.36
CA ILE A 81 12.84 16.61 28.60
C ILE A 81 13.20 18.03 29.06
N THR A 82 14.48 18.26 29.33
CA THR A 82 15.01 19.60 29.63
C THR A 82 16.14 19.98 28.67
N ALA A 83 16.21 21.26 28.33
CA ALA A 83 17.25 21.83 27.48
C ALA A 83 17.57 23.24 27.96
N THR A 84 18.78 23.72 27.66
CA THR A 84 19.27 25.03 28.14
C THR A 84 19.56 26.02 27.02
N THR A 85 19.68 25.58 25.77
CA THR A 85 20.06 26.41 24.64
C THR A 85 19.21 26.08 23.40
N PRO A 86 18.83 27.07 22.58
CA PRO A 86 18.17 26.81 21.31
C PRO A 86 19.04 25.94 20.39
N GLY A 87 18.43 25.06 19.62
CA GLY A 87 19.14 24.13 18.74
C GLY A 87 18.27 23.03 18.17
N VAL A 88 18.80 22.33 17.17
CA VAL A 88 18.23 21.11 16.61
C VAL A 88 19.05 19.92 17.09
N PHE A 89 18.37 18.92 17.61
CA PHE A 89 18.95 17.68 18.11
C PHE A 89 18.23 16.50 17.45
N LEU A 90 18.95 15.42 17.18
CA LEU A 90 18.35 14.13 16.89
C LEU A 90 18.40 13.29 18.16
N PHE A 91 17.52 12.30 18.26
CA PHE A 91 17.55 11.36 19.37
C PHE A 91 17.15 9.96 18.93
N GLN A 92 17.58 8.97 19.69
CA GLN A 92 16.91 7.68 19.77
C GLN A 92 16.25 7.54 21.14
N ALA A 93 15.11 6.86 21.19
CA ALA A 93 14.42 6.48 22.41
C ALA A 93 14.24 4.97 22.39
N HIS A 94 14.61 4.23 23.44
CA HIS A 94 14.52 2.77 23.43
C HIS A 94 14.03 2.17 24.75
N THR A 95 13.52 0.94 24.63
CA THR A 95 13.22 0.02 25.71
C THR A 95 13.66 -1.39 25.27
N GLY A 96 14.58 -2.00 26.01
CA GLY A 96 15.23 -3.24 25.59
C GLY A 96 15.93 -3.10 24.23
N ASN A 97 15.55 -3.93 23.26
CA ASN A 97 16.09 -3.91 21.90
C ASN A 97 15.19 -3.13 20.91
N GLN A 98 14.10 -2.53 21.38
CA GLN A 98 13.20 -1.76 20.53
C GLN A 98 13.53 -0.28 20.65
N TYR A 99 13.53 0.42 19.53
CA TYR A 99 13.87 1.83 19.50
C TYR A 99 12.95 2.63 18.58
N MET A 100 12.88 3.92 18.81
CA MET A 100 12.37 4.93 17.90
C MET A 100 13.43 6.01 17.73
N VAL A 101 13.37 6.73 16.62
CA VAL A 101 14.23 7.89 16.37
C VAL A 101 13.37 9.13 16.18
N GLY A 102 13.93 10.28 16.53
CA GLY A 102 13.23 11.55 16.41
C GLY A 102 14.16 12.74 16.33
N ARG A 103 13.55 13.91 16.21
CA ARG A 103 14.17 15.22 16.22
C ARG A 103 13.57 16.02 17.36
N LEU A 104 14.41 16.75 18.09
CA LEU A 104 14.01 17.73 19.09
C LEU A 104 14.51 19.10 18.65
N GLN A 105 13.61 20.07 18.65
CA GLN A 105 13.91 21.46 18.38
C GLN A 105 13.68 22.29 19.64
N VAL A 106 14.71 22.97 20.07
CA VAL A 106 14.69 23.84 21.25
C VAL A 106 14.64 25.28 20.78
N HIS A 107 13.62 26.00 21.20
CA HIS A 107 13.32 27.38 20.85
C HIS A 107 13.43 28.27 22.08
N ARG A 108 13.63 29.57 21.90
CA ARG A 108 13.63 30.49 23.05
C ARG A 108 12.24 30.68 23.65
N SER A 109 11.23 30.88 22.81
CA SER A 109 9.84 31.12 23.22
C SER A 109 8.84 30.75 22.13
N VAL A 110 7.59 30.44 22.51
CA VAL A 110 6.46 30.40 21.58
C VAL A 110 5.90 31.82 21.41
N VAL A 111 5.73 32.27 20.17
CA VAL A 111 5.22 33.62 19.85
C VAL A 111 3.78 33.62 19.37
N GLY A 112 3.25 32.47 18.96
CA GLY A 112 1.86 32.30 18.55
C GLY A 112 1.52 30.84 18.31
N TRP A 113 0.23 30.53 18.26
CA TRP A 113 -0.26 29.17 18.02
C TRP A 113 -1.61 29.22 17.29
N TRP A 114 -2.00 28.11 16.65
CA TRP A 114 -3.31 27.93 16.04
C TRP A 114 -3.66 26.45 15.87
N PHE A 115 -4.94 26.16 15.64
CA PHE A 115 -5.34 24.86 15.13
C PHE A 115 -4.88 24.70 13.69
N GLY A 116 -4.12 23.63 13.41
CA GLY A 116 -3.74 23.21 12.07
C GLY A 116 -4.91 22.58 11.29
N ASN A 117 -6.15 22.90 11.64
CA ASN A 117 -7.39 22.36 11.10
C ASN A 117 -8.41 23.51 11.00
N ASP A 118 -9.24 23.51 9.95
CA ASP A 118 -10.44 24.36 9.93
C ASP A 118 -11.62 23.69 10.66
N SER A 119 -11.68 22.36 10.58
CA SER A 119 -12.56 21.48 11.34
C SER A 119 -11.90 20.10 11.49
N ILE A 120 -12.48 19.24 12.31
CA ILE A 120 -12.04 17.84 12.44
C ILE A 120 -13.21 16.89 12.66
N THR A 121 -13.21 15.76 11.97
CA THR A 121 -14.18 14.68 12.19
C THR A 121 -13.57 13.61 13.11
N THR A 122 -14.35 13.19 14.11
CA THR A 122 -14.05 12.06 15.01
C THR A 122 -15.18 11.04 14.99
N ALA A 123 -14.89 9.81 15.42
CA ALA A 123 -15.89 8.75 15.47
C ALA A 123 -16.75 8.83 16.75
N LEU A 124 -18.01 8.40 16.62
CA LEU A 124 -18.85 8.00 17.74
C LEU A 124 -18.32 6.68 18.31
N ASP A 125 -17.75 6.76 19.51
CA ASP A 125 -17.12 5.61 20.17
C ASP A 125 -17.22 5.76 21.68
N THR A 126 -17.51 4.66 22.37
CA THR A 126 -17.66 4.67 23.83
C THR A 126 -16.34 4.37 24.55
N ALA A 127 -15.36 3.77 23.87
CA ALA A 127 -14.13 3.27 24.46
C ALA A 127 -12.91 4.09 24.02
N VAL A 128 -12.78 4.37 22.72
CA VAL A 128 -11.52 4.88 22.14
C VAL A 128 -11.67 6.34 21.69
N ALA A 129 -10.65 7.18 21.93
CA ALA A 129 -10.60 8.53 21.39
C ALA A 129 -9.87 8.55 20.04
N HIS A 130 -10.54 8.98 18.97
CA HIS A 130 -10.16 8.73 17.58
C HIS A 130 -9.34 9.82 16.90
N ALA A 131 -9.72 11.08 17.04
CA ALA A 131 -9.11 12.17 16.25
C ALA A 131 -8.32 13.13 17.13
N GLN A 132 -7.10 13.50 16.77
CA GLN A 132 -6.26 14.47 17.47
C GLN A 132 -6.17 15.75 16.64
N PRO A 133 -6.65 16.90 17.13
CA PRO A 133 -6.49 18.17 16.45
C PRO A 133 -5.01 18.47 16.23
N SER A 134 -4.64 18.83 15.01
CA SER A 134 -3.32 19.37 14.73
C SER A 134 -3.19 20.71 15.44
N LEU A 135 -2.10 20.90 16.17
CA LEU A 135 -1.79 22.14 16.88
C LEU A 135 -0.43 22.63 16.40
N TYR A 136 -0.40 23.81 15.78
CA TYR A 136 0.83 24.38 15.28
C TYR A 136 1.22 25.62 16.08
N ALA A 137 2.52 25.85 16.19
CA ALA A 137 3.08 27.00 16.88
C ALA A 137 4.10 27.71 16.01
N LYS A 138 4.12 29.04 16.14
CA LYS A 138 5.20 29.90 15.68
C LYS A 138 6.14 30.15 16.85
N PHE A 139 7.43 30.00 16.61
CA PHE A 139 8.48 30.18 17.61
C PHE A 139 9.26 31.48 17.37
N SER A 140 10.11 31.85 18.32
CA SER A 140 11.10 32.91 18.17
C SER A 140 12.02 32.65 16.98
N ASP A 141 12.49 33.72 16.35
CA ASP A 141 13.41 33.62 15.21
C ASP A 141 14.84 33.33 15.67
N ASP A 142 15.12 32.05 15.95
CA ASP A 142 16.44 31.56 16.38
C ASP A 142 17.23 30.99 15.19
N ALA A 143 17.30 31.71 14.06
CA ALA A 143 17.88 31.21 12.79
C ALA A 143 19.31 30.65 12.91
N GLY A 144 20.16 31.27 13.73
CA GLY A 144 21.52 30.79 13.98
C GLY A 144 21.58 29.39 14.64
N ALA A 145 20.50 28.97 15.31
CA ALA A 145 20.39 27.64 15.92
C ALA A 145 19.86 26.57 14.95
N GLY A 146 19.45 26.97 13.74
CA GLY A 146 18.94 26.08 12.69
C GLY A 146 17.52 25.55 12.93
N THR A 147 16.79 26.06 13.93
CA THR A 147 15.43 25.63 14.23
C THR A 147 14.40 26.17 13.25
N ASP A 148 13.30 25.42 13.10
CA ASP A 148 12.15 25.79 12.27
C ASP A 148 11.38 26.97 12.89
N LEU A 149 10.82 27.86 12.06
CA LEU A 149 9.95 28.93 12.55
C LEU A 149 8.60 28.41 13.05
N ILE A 150 8.11 27.36 12.39
CA ILE A 150 6.79 26.77 12.57
C ILE A 150 6.99 25.30 12.92
N GLY A 151 6.33 24.85 13.98
CA GLY A 151 6.41 23.47 14.45
C GLY A 151 5.07 22.88 14.80
N ASP A 152 5.01 21.56 14.74
CA ASP A 152 3.86 20.80 15.20
C ASP A 152 4.00 20.53 16.70
N ILE A 153 3.09 21.11 17.49
CA ILE A 153 3.00 20.95 18.94
C ILE A 153 1.83 20.05 19.35
N THR A 154 1.27 19.28 18.41
CA THR A 154 0.20 18.32 18.69
C THR A 154 0.60 17.38 19.82
N GLY A 155 -0.27 17.19 20.81
CA GLY A 155 -0.03 16.31 21.96
C GLY A 155 1.04 16.77 22.96
N HIS A 156 1.71 17.92 22.77
CA HIS A 156 2.77 18.38 23.68
C HIS A 156 2.25 18.84 25.05
N GLY A 157 0.93 18.94 25.22
CA GLY A 157 0.30 19.41 26.46
C GLY A 157 0.34 20.93 26.66
N TYR A 158 0.80 21.70 25.67
CA TYR A 158 0.88 23.16 25.74
C TYR A 158 -0.47 23.86 25.58
N VAL A 159 -1.42 23.22 24.89
CA VAL A 159 -2.77 23.74 24.66
C VAL A 159 -3.77 22.90 25.45
N GLN A 160 -4.54 23.56 26.31
CA GLN A 160 -5.67 22.94 26.99
C GLN A 160 -6.87 22.88 26.04
N LEU A 161 -7.36 21.67 25.78
CA LEU A 161 -8.52 21.41 24.93
C LEU A 161 -9.76 21.16 25.80
N VAL A 162 -10.82 21.95 25.59
CA VAL A 162 -12.05 21.90 26.38
C VAL A 162 -13.27 21.84 25.45
N PRO A 163 -14.08 20.77 25.49
CA PRO A 163 -15.31 20.71 24.71
C PRO A 163 -16.33 21.69 25.27
N ALA A 164 -17.14 22.31 24.40
CA ALA A 164 -18.23 23.18 24.85
C ALA A 164 -19.29 22.42 25.68
N ASP A 165 -19.54 21.15 25.36
CA ASP A 165 -20.37 20.22 26.14
C ASP A 165 -19.76 18.82 26.17
N ALA A 166 -19.37 18.36 27.37
CA ALA A 166 -18.74 17.05 27.58
C ALA A 166 -19.68 15.86 27.29
N ARG A 167 -21.00 16.10 27.18
CA ARG A 167 -21.99 15.07 26.80
C ARG A 167 -22.02 14.82 25.30
N GLN A 168 -21.41 15.71 24.50
CA GLN A 168 -21.36 15.62 23.04
C GLN A 168 -19.98 15.14 22.57
N LEU A 169 -18.93 15.62 23.24
CA LEU A 169 -17.55 15.41 22.87
C LEU A 169 -16.68 15.23 24.12
N ALA A 170 -15.79 14.25 24.13
CA ALA A 170 -14.80 14.06 25.18
C ALA A 170 -13.38 14.22 24.65
N VAL A 171 -12.46 14.66 25.52
CA VAL A 171 -11.03 14.81 25.22
C VAL A 171 -10.24 13.88 26.14
N SER A 172 -9.37 13.04 25.57
CA SER A 172 -8.48 12.15 26.31
C SER A 172 -7.30 12.90 26.93
N PRO A 173 -6.56 12.31 27.89
CA PRO A 173 -5.32 12.89 28.42
C PRO A 173 -4.26 13.18 27.34
N THR A 174 -4.28 12.46 26.22
CA THR A 174 -3.38 12.66 25.08
C THR A 174 -3.89 13.73 24.09
N GLY A 175 -5.00 14.41 24.41
CA GLY A 175 -5.60 15.43 23.57
C GLY A 175 -6.38 14.89 22.37
N ARG A 176 -6.71 13.59 22.36
CA ARG A 176 -7.53 12.96 21.31
C ARG A 176 -9.02 13.12 21.64
N LEU A 177 -9.83 13.26 20.61
CA LEU A 177 -11.26 13.51 20.65
C LEU A 177 -12.03 12.21 20.50
N ARG A 178 -13.03 12.03 21.36
CA ARG A 178 -14.00 10.94 21.27
C ARG A 178 -15.40 11.52 21.14
N GLY A 179 -16.11 11.12 20.09
CA GLY A 179 -17.52 11.48 19.94
C GLY A 179 -18.40 10.74 20.95
N VAL A 180 -19.26 11.47 21.66
CA VAL A 180 -20.26 10.90 22.59
C VAL A 180 -21.66 10.93 21.98
N LEU A 181 -21.96 11.95 21.18
CA LEU A 181 -23.20 12.05 20.41
C LEU A 181 -22.89 12.43 18.95
N PRO A 182 -23.55 11.79 17.96
CA PRO A 182 -23.36 12.14 16.56
C PRO A 182 -23.84 13.57 16.30
N THR A 183 -23.12 14.28 15.43
CA THR A 183 -23.53 15.62 14.99
C THR A 183 -24.72 15.55 14.04
N GLN A 184 -25.56 16.57 14.07
CA GLN A 184 -26.61 16.73 13.06
C GLN A 184 -26.04 17.39 11.79
N PRO A 185 -26.62 17.14 10.61
CA PRO A 185 -26.19 17.80 9.38
C PRO A 185 -26.12 19.33 9.55
N GLY A 186 -24.99 19.93 9.19
CA GLY A 186 -24.76 21.37 9.28
C GLY A 186 -24.51 21.94 10.69
N THR A 187 -24.52 21.11 11.75
CA THR A 187 -24.35 21.57 13.14
C THR A 187 -23.18 20.85 13.81
N PRO A 188 -21.94 21.38 13.72
CA PRO A 188 -20.79 20.80 14.39
C PRO A 188 -20.83 21.07 15.90
N TRP A 189 -20.13 20.23 16.66
CA TRP A 189 -19.77 20.55 18.05
C TRP A 189 -18.58 21.51 18.08
N VAL A 190 -18.35 22.16 19.21
CA VAL A 190 -17.28 23.16 19.36
C VAL A 190 -16.27 22.70 20.40
N LEU A 191 -15.00 22.74 20.02
CA LEU A 191 -13.85 22.55 20.89
C LEU A 191 -13.14 23.89 21.08
N SER A 192 -12.82 24.22 22.33
CA SER A 192 -12.02 25.38 22.67
C SER A 192 -10.58 24.95 22.98
N GLY A 193 -9.60 25.64 22.40
CA GLY A 193 -8.18 25.50 22.73
C GLY A 193 -7.66 26.75 23.42
N LEU A 194 -6.95 26.58 24.54
CA LEU A 194 -6.33 27.66 25.30
C LEU A 194 -4.84 27.38 25.51
N PHE A 195 -3.99 28.30 25.09
CA PHE A 195 -2.57 28.27 25.39
C PHE A 195 -2.27 29.27 26.53
N PRO A 196 -1.78 28.82 27.69
CA PRO A 196 -1.50 29.71 28.81
C PRO A 196 -0.50 30.82 28.44
N GLY A 197 -0.91 32.07 28.60
CA GLY A 197 -0.06 33.24 28.32
C GLY A 197 -0.01 33.69 26.86
N LEU A 198 -0.68 33.00 25.92
CA LEU A 198 -0.76 33.39 24.52
C LEU A 198 -2.20 33.55 24.02
N GLY A 199 -2.69 34.79 24.06
CA GLY A 199 -3.96 35.20 23.44
C GLY A 199 -5.22 34.65 24.13
N GLY A 200 -6.35 34.78 23.43
CA GLY A 200 -7.64 34.22 23.84
C GLY A 200 -7.84 32.79 23.35
N ALA A 201 -8.94 32.16 23.78
CA ALA A 201 -9.33 30.84 23.31
C ALA A 201 -9.56 30.83 21.79
N GLN A 202 -9.06 29.79 21.12
CA GLN A 202 -9.41 29.49 19.72
C GLN A 202 -10.49 28.42 19.67
N LEU A 203 -11.32 28.44 18.64
CA LEU A 203 -12.42 27.50 18.46
C LEU A 203 -12.15 26.61 17.26
N LEU A 204 -12.53 25.33 17.39
CA LEU A 204 -12.48 24.35 16.33
C LEU A 204 -13.83 23.64 16.23
N ASN A 205 -14.36 23.54 15.01
CA ASN A 205 -15.55 22.76 14.73
C ASN A 205 -15.20 21.26 14.70
N VAL A 206 -15.99 20.46 15.39
CA VAL A 206 -15.82 19.01 15.49
C VAL A 206 -17.08 18.29 15.00
N TRP A 207 -16.90 17.41 14.04
CA TRP A 207 -17.95 16.54 13.52
C TRP A 207 -17.85 15.15 14.16
N VAL A 208 -18.98 14.59 14.60
CA VAL A 208 -19.01 13.26 15.20
C VAL A 208 -19.81 12.34 14.29
N VAL A 209 -19.14 11.35 13.72
CA VAL A 209 -19.71 10.39 12.76
C VAL A 209 -19.85 9.03 13.39
N ASP A 210 -21.02 8.40 13.23
CA ASP A 210 -21.18 6.98 13.53
C ASP A 210 -20.85 6.14 12.29
N TYR A 211 -19.61 5.64 12.23
CA TYR A 211 -19.18 4.74 11.16
C TYR A 211 -19.85 3.36 11.24
N ALA A 212 -20.59 3.02 12.30
CA ALA A 212 -21.39 1.79 12.35
C ALA A 212 -22.88 2.00 12.01
N ALA A 213 -23.32 3.25 11.82
CA ALA A 213 -24.68 3.52 11.36
C ALA A 213 -24.91 2.94 9.97
N ASP A 214 -26.17 2.68 9.61
CA ASP A 214 -26.50 2.17 8.29
C ASP A 214 -26.11 3.16 7.20
N HIS A 215 -25.21 2.75 6.29
CA HIS A 215 -24.78 3.55 5.16
C HIS A 215 -25.31 2.99 3.86
N ALA A 216 -25.83 3.88 3.01
CA ALA A 216 -26.43 3.49 1.74
C ALA A 216 -25.39 2.95 0.75
N LEU A 217 -25.76 1.87 0.08
CA LEU A 217 -25.01 1.25 -1.00
C LEU A 217 -25.89 1.20 -2.26
N SER A 218 -25.31 1.64 -3.38
CA SER A 218 -25.96 1.64 -4.69
C SER A 218 -25.35 0.58 -5.60
N TRP A 219 -26.18 -0.05 -6.41
CA TRP A 219 -25.77 -0.99 -7.45
C TRP A 219 -25.41 -0.26 -8.73
N GLU A 220 -24.26 -0.57 -9.29
CA GLU A 220 -23.85 -0.07 -10.60
C GLU A 220 -23.85 -1.18 -11.65
N MET A 221 -23.56 -2.43 -11.24
CA MET A 221 -23.51 -3.58 -12.14
C MET A 221 -23.77 -4.90 -11.42
N GLY A 222 -24.32 -5.89 -12.13
CA GLY A 222 -24.47 -7.26 -11.63
C GLY A 222 -25.74 -7.51 -10.82
N GLY A 223 -26.56 -6.47 -10.62
CA GLY A 223 -27.79 -6.45 -9.81
C GLY A 223 -28.54 -7.78 -9.75
N GLY A 224 -28.77 -8.27 -8.53
CA GLY A 224 -29.36 -9.58 -8.29
C GLY A 224 -29.74 -9.82 -6.83
N ASP A 225 -30.00 -11.08 -6.53
CA ASP A 225 -30.36 -11.58 -5.20
C ASP A 225 -29.21 -11.33 -4.19
N PRO A 226 -29.43 -10.58 -3.10
CA PRO A 226 -28.46 -10.43 -2.02
C PRO A 226 -27.93 -11.76 -1.46
N ALA A 227 -28.68 -12.86 -1.60
CA ALA A 227 -28.21 -14.19 -1.18
C ALA A 227 -27.05 -14.72 -2.03
N ALA A 228 -26.85 -14.22 -3.26
CA ALA A 228 -25.79 -14.66 -4.17
C ALA A 228 -24.47 -13.86 -4.01
N LEU A 229 -24.41 -12.89 -3.09
CA LEU A 229 -23.23 -12.02 -2.92
C LEU A 229 -21.98 -12.79 -2.51
N THR A 230 -22.12 -13.86 -1.71
CA THR A 230 -20.99 -14.69 -1.26
C THR A 230 -20.42 -15.58 -2.36
N ASP A 231 -21.20 -15.85 -3.41
CA ASP A 231 -20.77 -16.67 -4.55
C ASP A 231 -20.13 -15.82 -5.67
N ARG A 232 -20.05 -14.49 -5.52
CA ARG A 232 -19.52 -13.55 -6.52
C ARG A 232 -18.38 -12.70 -5.97
N HIS A 233 -17.64 -12.07 -6.88
CA HIS A 233 -16.66 -11.05 -6.55
C HIS A 233 -17.35 -9.68 -6.54
N ASN A 234 -17.30 -8.97 -5.41
CA ASN A 234 -18.00 -7.71 -5.22
C ASN A 234 -16.98 -6.57 -5.21
N VAL A 235 -17.06 -5.66 -6.18
CA VAL A 235 -16.24 -4.45 -6.23
C VAL A 235 -16.97 -3.33 -5.51
N LEU A 236 -16.27 -2.59 -4.65
CA LEU A 236 -16.80 -1.45 -3.89
C LEU A 236 -16.00 -0.17 -4.18
N PHE A 237 -16.68 0.87 -4.64
CA PHE A 237 -16.12 2.22 -4.75
C PHE A 237 -16.59 3.11 -3.60
N LEU A 238 -15.65 3.80 -2.95
CA LEU A 238 -15.90 4.73 -1.85
C LEU A 238 -15.33 6.12 -2.18
N ALA A 239 -16.05 7.17 -1.78
CA ALA A 239 -15.61 8.55 -1.97
C ALA A 239 -14.80 9.06 -0.77
N GLU A 240 -13.67 9.71 -1.03
CA GLU A 240 -12.88 10.44 -0.03
C GLU A 240 -12.51 11.84 -0.54
N GLY A 241 -12.62 12.87 0.31
CA GLY A 241 -12.32 14.26 -0.06
C GLY A 241 -13.34 14.91 -1.01
N PHE A 242 -14.43 14.23 -1.37
CA PHE A 242 -15.55 14.81 -2.12
C PHE A 242 -16.53 15.49 -1.18
N ARG A 243 -16.89 16.76 -1.43
CA ARG A 243 -18.02 17.44 -0.77
C ARG A 243 -19.33 17.03 -1.43
N ASP A 244 -20.46 17.32 -0.80
CA ASP A 244 -21.80 17.02 -1.35
C ASP A 244 -21.99 17.52 -2.79
N GLN A 245 -21.46 18.71 -3.10
CA GLN A 245 -21.51 19.32 -4.44
C GLN A 245 -20.71 18.54 -5.51
N ASP A 246 -19.77 17.69 -5.11
CA ASP A 246 -18.95 16.90 -6.03
C ASP A 246 -19.53 15.51 -6.30
N ARG A 247 -20.70 15.17 -5.73
CA ARG A 247 -21.31 13.84 -5.88
C ARG A 247 -21.42 13.40 -7.34
N ALA A 248 -21.88 14.30 -8.21
CA ALA A 248 -22.01 14.01 -9.64
C ALA A 248 -20.66 13.65 -10.30
N ARG A 249 -19.56 14.28 -9.85
CA ARG A 249 -18.21 13.99 -10.34
C ARG A 249 -17.74 12.62 -9.87
N PHE A 250 -17.96 12.27 -8.60
CA PHE A 250 -17.68 10.93 -8.10
C PHE A 250 -18.47 9.87 -8.86
N ASP A 251 -19.77 10.11 -9.07
CA ASP A 251 -20.64 9.20 -9.81
C ASP A 251 -20.14 8.99 -11.24
N GLU A 252 -19.72 10.06 -11.93
CA GLU A 252 -19.12 9.98 -13.26
C GLU A 252 -17.84 9.15 -13.28
N ILE A 253 -16.91 9.40 -12.34
CA ILE A 253 -15.66 8.62 -12.22
C ILE A 253 -15.96 7.14 -12.03
N VAL A 254 -16.86 6.79 -11.12
CA VAL A 254 -17.19 5.39 -10.83
C VAL A 254 -17.89 4.73 -12.02
N SER A 255 -18.88 5.39 -12.61
CA SER A 255 -19.58 4.84 -13.78
C SER A 255 -18.60 4.63 -14.96
N ARG A 256 -17.66 5.56 -15.17
CA ARG A 256 -16.62 5.41 -16.19
C ARG A 256 -15.66 4.28 -15.86
N ALA A 257 -15.18 4.20 -14.62
CA ALA A 257 -14.29 3.14 -14.16
C ALA A 257 -14.92 1.75 -14.36
N ILE A 258 -16.18 1.58 -13.99
CA ILE A 258 -16.90 0.31 -14.18
C ILE A 258 -17.07 -0.01 -15.66
N HIS A 259 -17.52 0.95 -16.47
CA HIS A 259 -17.69 0.74 -17.91
C HIS A 259 -16.36 0.31 -18.55
N GLU A 260 -15.28 1.03 -18.28
CA GLU A 260 -13.99 0.72 -18.87
C GLU A 260 -13.39 -0.60 -18.36
N LEU A 261 -13.44 -0.85 -17.05
CA LEU A 261 -12.95 -2.09 -16.43
C LEU A 261 -13.60 -3.33 -17.07
N PHE A 262 -14.90 -3.27 -17.36
CA PHE A 262 -15.66 -4.42 -17.87
C PHE A 262 -15.91 -4.42 -19.39
N GLU A 263 -15.50 -3.39 -20.13
CA GLU A 263 -15.76 -3.30 -21.58
C GLU A 263 -14.52 -3.00 -22.44
N LYS A 264 -13.47 -2.37 -21.89
CA LYS A 264 -12.24 -2.11 -22.66
C LYS A 264 -11.31 -3.35 -22.65
N PRO A 265 -10.74 -3.72 -23.81
CA PRO A 265 -9.78 -4.83 -23.91
C PRO A 265 -8.54 -4.68 -23.01
N ALA A 266 -8.15 -3.46 -22.67
CA ALA A 266 -6.98 -3.17 -21.82
C ALA A 266 -7.13 -3.67 -20.36
N HIS A 267 -8.34 -4.04 -19.94
CA HIS A 267 -8.60 -4.58 -18.59
C HIS A 267 -9.16 -6.00 -18.62
N GLU A 268 -9.03 -6.72 -19.74
CA GLU A 268 -9.32 -8.16 -19.74
C GLU A 268 -8.39 -8.87 -18.73
N PRO A 269 -8.91 -9.83 -17.94
CA PRO A 269 -10.12 -10.61 -18.19
C PRO A 269 -11.39 -10.10 -17.48
N TYR A 270 -11.40 -8.91 -16.87
CA TYR A 270 -12.57 -8.44 -16.13
C TYR A 270 -13.84 -8.40 -16.99
N GLY A 271 -13.75 -7.89 -18.22
CA GLY A 271 -14.88 -7.83 -19.14
C GLY A 271 -15.45 -9.19 -19.53
N MET A 272 -14.58 -10.15 -19.85
CA MET A 272 -14.97 -11.55 -20.06
C MET A 272 -15.67 -12.15 -18.82
N LEU A 273 -15.23 -11.78 -17.63
CA LEU A 273 -15.75 -12.29 -16.36
C LEU A 273 -16.91 -11.47 -15.78
N ARG A 274 -17.45 -10.48 -16.52
CA ARG A 274 -18.46 -9.52 -16.03
C ARG A 274 -19.64 -10.15 -15.29
N GLY A 275 -20.09 -11.34 -15.71
CA GLY A 275 -21.19 -12.07 -15.07
C GLY A 275 -20.89 -12.64 -13.67
N SER A 276 -19.61 -12.70 -13.28
CA SER A 276 -19.13 -13.20 -11.99
C SER A 276 -18.81 -12.07 -11.00
N PHE A 277 -19.00 -10.82 -11.42
CA PHE A 277 -18.79 -9.63 -10.60
C PHE A 277 -20.09 -8.90 -10.29
N ASN A 278 -20.11 -8.25 -9.14
CA ASN A 278 -21.01 -7.15 -8.81
C ASN A 278 -20.16 -5.89 -8.63
N ALA A 279 -20.71 -4.72 -8.95
CA ALA A 279 -20.05 -3.46 -8.64
C ALA A 279 -21.00 -2.52 -7.90
N PHE A 280 -20.48 -1.95 -6.82
CA PHE A 280 -21.20 -1.09 -5.90
C PHE A 280 -20.48 0.23 -5.70
N LYS A 281 -21.24 1.25 -5.31
CA LYS A 281 -20.66 2.50 -4.82
C LYS A 281 -21.37 2.99 -3.57
N SER A 282 -20.62 3.65 -2.70
CA SER A 282 -21.14 4.39 -1.57
C SER A 282 -20.47 5.76 -1.49
N PHE A 283 -21.27 6.80 -1.31
CA PHE A 283 -20.80 8.17 -1.21
C PHE A 283 -21.26 8.76 0.11
N THR A 284 -20.29 9.23 0.87
CA THR A 284 -20.51 10.11 2.03
C THR A 284 -19.62 11.33 1.88
N ALA A 285 -20.19 12.52 2.06
CA ALA A 285 -19.47 13.75 1.85
C ALA A 285 -18.43 14.00 2.95
N SER A 286 -17.29 14.50 2.50
CA SER A 286 -16.25 15.12 3.32
C SER A 286 -16.62 16.56 3.65
N GLN A 287 -16.10 17.08 4.77
CA GLN A 287 -16.30 18.48 5.16
C GLN A 287 -15.47 19.42 4.29
N GLN A 288 -14.33 18.93 3.80
CA GLN A 288 -13.39 19.68 2.96
C GLN A 288 -13.01 18.91 1.68
N HIS A 289 -12.70 19.65 0.61
CA HIS A 289 -12.04 19.10 -0.59
C HIS A 289 -10.61 18.68 -0.26
N THR A 290 -10.03 17.79 -1.07
CA THR A 290 -8.62 17.37 -1.02
C THR A 290 -8.21 16.72 0.29
N LEU A 291 -7.08 16.02 0.24
CA LEU A 291 -6.54 15.26 1.36
C LEU A 291 -5.59 16.10 2.21
N THR A 292 -5.35 15.59 3.42
CA THR A 292 -4.25 16.06 4.26
C THR A 292 -2.92 15.72 3.60
N CYS A 293 -2.06 16.71 3.36
CA CYS A 293 -0.68 16.46 2.97
C CYS A 293 0.18 16.24 4.24
N GLY A 294 0.77 15.05 4.39
CA GLY A 294 1.59 14.70 5.54
C GLY A 294 3.01 15.28 5.48
N TYR A 295 3.55 15.49 4.28
CA TYR A 295 4.88 16.07 4.10
C TYR A 295 4.89 17.57 4.39
N ARG A 296 6.10 18.08 4.66
CA ARG A 296 6.36 19.53 4.65
C ARG A 296 6.49 20.01 3.21
N VAL A 297 6.28 21.30 2.99
CA VAL A 297 6.44 21.90 1.66
C VAL A 297 7.61 22.88 1.61
N ALA A 298 8.36 22.84 0.51
CA ALA A 298 9.34 23.85 0.14
C ALA A 298 8.68 24.91 -0.75
N ALA A 299 9.24 26.12 -0.78
CA ALA A 299 8.88 27.08 -1.82
C ALA A 299 9.40 26.58 -3.18
N GLY A 300 8.59 26.69 -4.23
CA GLY A 300 9.07 26.56 -5.59
C GLY A 300 10.07 27.64 -6.00
N THR A 301 10.68 27.46 -7.16
CA THR A 301 11.55 28.47 -7.82
C THR A 301 10.78 29.74 -8.20
N GLU A 302 9.46 29.65 -8.32
CA GLU A 302 8.56 30.80 -8.38
C GLU A 302 8.54 31.49 -7.02
N ARG A 303 9.42 32.48 -6.86
CA ARG A 303 9.37 33.43 -5.75
C ARG A 303 7.93 33.96 -5.65
N ILE A 304 7.26 33.69 -4.53
CA ILE A 304 6.09 34.48 -4.12
C ILE A 304 6.53 35.94 -4.20
N GLU A 305 6.02 36.70 -5.17
CA GLU A 305 6.33 38.11 -5.28
C GLU A 305 5.97 38.78 -3.95
N ALA A 306 6.79 39.74 -3.50
CA ALA A 306 6.57 40.41 -2.24
C ALA A 306 5.15 41.01 -2.20
N GLY A 307 4.28 40.47 -1.33
CA GLY A 307 2.88 40.86 -1.20
C GLY A 307 1.86 39.84 -1.70
N GLN A 308 2.26 38.78 -2.40
CA GLN A 308 1.35 37.72 -2.80
C GLN A 308 1.07 36.73 -1.66
N ALA A 309 -0.21 36.41 -1.45
CA ALA A 309 -0.68 35.48 -0.41
C ALA A 309 -0.69 34.01 -0.88
N LYS A 310 -0.39 33.74 -2.15
CA LYS A 310 -0.47 32.43 -2.80
C LYS A 310 0.88 32.00 -3.36
N GLY A 311 1.09 30.70 -3.47
CA GLY A 311 2.26 30.12 -4.12
C GLY A 311 2.06 28.65 -4.44
N THR A 312 3.05 28.06 -5.10
CA THR A 312 3.12 26.62 -5.38
C THR A 312 4.25 26.02 -4.54
N GLY A 313 3.90 25.02 -3.74
CA GLY A 313 4.85 24.26 -2.93
C GLY A 313 5.12 22.89 -3.51
N PHE A 314 6.22 22.28 -3.10
CA PHE A 314 6.56 20.90 -3.42
C PHE A 314 6.82 20.12 -2.13
N PRO A 315 6.39 18.86 -2.02
CA PRO A 315 6.75 17.99 -0.90
C PRO A 315 8.26 18.02 -0.56
N ILE A 316 8.63 17.68 0.68
CA ILE A 316 10.04 17.59 1.10
C ILE A 316 10.30 16.18 1.63
N PRO A 317 11.32 15.48 1.10
CA PRO A 317 12.09 15.81 -0.11
C PRO A 317 11.26 15.66 -1.39
N THR A 318 11.50 16.49 -2.42
CA THR A 318 10.95 16.26 -3.78
C THR A 318 12.00 16.35 -4.86
N GLY A 319 11.71 15.69 -5.98
CA GLY A 319 12.39 15.93 -7.24
C GLY A 319 13.32 14.80 -7.66
N SER A 320 13.32 14.55 -8.96
CA SER A 320 14.21 13.64 -9.68
C SER A 320 15.60 14.25 -9.96
N ILE A 321 15.99 15.34 -9.28
CA ILE A 321 17.32 15.93 -9.45
C ILE A 321 18.35 14.89 -8.98
N GLY A 322 19.16 14.41 -9.91
CA GLY A 322 20.06 13.27 -9.73
C GLY A 322 19.60 12.04 -10.52
N GLY A 323 19.93 10.85 -9.99
CA GLY A 323 19.70 9.58 -10.67
C GLY A 323 20.91 9.12 -11.50
N GLY A 324 21.06 7.80 -11.68
CA GLY A 324 22.23 7.24 -12.36
C GLY A 324 23.46 7.22 -11.44
N PRO A 325 24.58 7.83 -11.83
CA PRO A 325 25.79 7.89 -11.00
C PRO A 325 25.69 8.89 -9.84
N ARG A 326 24.60 9.66 -9.71
CA ARG A 326 24.41 10.69 -8.66
C ARG A 326 23.29 10.29 -7.71
N TYR A 327 23.36 10.78 -6.47
CA TYR A 327 22.24 10.64 -5.55
C TYR A 327 21.03 11.44 -6.05
N THR A 328 19.84 10.88 -5.87
CA THR A 328 18.63 11.71 -5.87
C THR A 328 18.62 12.63 -4.66
N LEU A 329 17.81 13.68 -4.70
CA LEU A 329 17.70 14.58 -3.56
C LEU A 329 17.12 13.89 -2.31
N GLU A 330 16.17 12.98 -2.49
CA GLU A 330 15.68 12.15 -1.40
C GLU A 330 16.80 11.28 -0.80
N GLU A 331 17.62 10.65 -1.64
CA GLU A 331 18.77 9.85 -1.19
C GLU A 331 19.79 10.68 -0.41
N LEU A 332 20.02 11.92 -0.82
CA LEU A 332 20.90 12.84 -0.10
C LEU A 332 20.29 13.23 1.25
N VAL A 333 19.02 13.65 1.30
CA VAL A 333 18.32 14.03 2.55
C VAL A 333 18.31 12.87 3.55
N ARG A 334 18.10 11.63 3.10
CA ARG A 334 18.17 10.42 3.94
C ARG A 334 19.54 10.24 4.62
N ARG A 335 20.62 10.77 4.03
CA ARG A 335 22.00 10.63 4.51
C ARG A 335 22.49 11.82 5.32
N VAL A 336 22.12 13.04 4.92
CA VAL A 336 22.66 14.28 5.50
C VAL A 336 21.62 15.14 6.21
N GLY A 337 20.36 14.72 6.21
CA GLY A 337 19.25 15.45 6.79
C GLY A 337 18.81 16.65 5.95
N LEU A 338 18.01 17.53 6.55
CA LEU A 338 17.52 18.77 5.92
C LEU A 338 18.49 19.94 6.15
N PRO A 339 18.51 20.95 5.27
CA PRO A 339 19.31 22.15 5.45
C PRO A 339 18.88 22.93 6.70
N MET A 340 19.82 23.69 7.27
CA MET A 340 19.46 24.70 8.26
C MET A 340 18.61 25.78 7.59
N ARG A 341 17.70 26.42 8.35
CA ARG A 341 16.99 27.59 7.84
C ARG A 341 18.00 28.69 7.47
N GLY A 342 17.99 29.12 6.21
CA GLY A 342 18.97 30.08 5.69
C GLY A 342 20.40 29.53 5.53
N ASP A 343 20.56 28.22 5.28
CA ASP A 343 21.88 27.57 5.21
C ASP A 343 22.85 28.22 4.19
N GLY A 344 23.78 29.02 4.70
CA GLY A 344 24.83 29.69 3.92
C GLY A 344 26.17 28.94 3.91
N ARG A 345 26.26 27.75 4.50
CA ARG A 345 27.53 27.03 4.64
C ARG A 345 28.10 26.61 3.29
N THR A 346 29.43 26.60 3.19
CA THR A 346 30.20 26.13 2.02
C THR A 346 31.00 24.88 2.38
N GLY A 347 31.51 24.14 1.40
CA GLY A 347 32.29 22.91 1.67
C GLY A 347 31.50 21.81 2.38
N LEU A 348 30.20 21.70 2.09
CA LEU A 348 29.28 20.79 2.78
C LEU A 348 29.69 19.32 2.66
N VAL A 349 30.19 18.90 1.49
CA VAL A 349 30.66 17.51 1.29
C VAL A 349 31.77 17.15 2.29
N ALA A 350 32.80 18.00 2.41
CA ALA A 350 33.89 17.78 3.37
C ALA A 350 33.37 17.81 4.82
N THR A 351 32.38 18.66 5.11
CA THR A 351 31.74 18.73 6.43
C THR A 351 30.99 17.44 6.75
N TRP A 352 30.18 16.93 5.82
CA TRP A 352 29.42 15.68 5.98
C TRP A 352 30.33 14.46 6.10
N GLN A 353 31.42 14.41 5.33
CA GLN A 353 32.46 13.38 5.47
C GLN A 353 33.10 13.45 6.87
N ALA A 354 33.42 14.66 7.35
CA ALA A 354 33.95 14.83 8.70
C ALA A 354 32.96 14.41 9.78
N GLN A 355 31.65 14.45 9.52
CA GLN A 355 30.59 14.01 10.43
C GLN A 355 30.35 12.49 10.42
N ASP A 356 31.17 11.71 9.71
CA ASP A 356 31.03 10.25 9.57
C ASP A 356 29.67 9.82 8.97
N LEU A 357 29.06 10.70 8.17
CA LEU A 357 27.83 10.40 7.44
C LEU A 357 28.11 9.45 6.27
N ASP A 358 27.16 8.56 5.99
CA ASP A 358 27.28 7.55 4.94
C ASP A 358 27.01 8.15 3.55
N ILE A 359 28.00 8.88 3.03
CA ILE A 359 27.94 9.54 1.72
C ILE A 359 29.07 9.09 0.80
N ASP A 360 28.78 9.13 -0.50
CA ASP A 360 29.78 8.99 -1.57
C ASP A 360 29.95 10.38 -2.21
N PRO A 361 31.09 11.06 -1.98
CA PRO A 361 31.35 12.38 -2.56
C PRO A 361 31.24 12.42 -4.08
N ALA A 362 31.56 11.33 -4.77
CA ALA A 362 31.51 11.28 -6.24
C ALA A 362 30.08 11.37 -6.78
N LYS A 363 29.07 11.12 -5.94
CA LYS A 363 27.65 11.16 -6.27
C LYS A 363 26.99 12.51 -5.94
N ILE A 364 27.75 13.48 -5.43
CA ILE A 364 27.25 14.78 -4.99
C ILE A 364 27.93 15.87 -5.81
N ASP A 365 27.14 16.69 -6.50
CA ASP A 365 27.60 17.87 -7.21
C ASP A 365 26.99 19.16 -6.63
N ASP A 366 27.41 20.30 -7.18
CA ASP A 366 26.94 21.62 -6.73
C ASP A 366 25.45 21.82 -7.00
N ASP A 367 24.89 21.25 -8.07
CA ASP A 367 23.47 21.37 -8.41
C ASP A 367 22.60 20.63 -7.37
N LEU A 368 23.01 19.43 -6.96
CA LEU A 368 22.35 18.67 -5.92
C LEU A 368 22.44 19.39 -4.56
N ILE A 369 23.60 19.96 -4.22
CA ILE A 369 23.77 20.76 -3.01
C ILE A 369 22.88 22.01 -3.03
N ASN A 370 22.83 22.72 -4.16
CA ASN A 370 21.99 23.91 -4.32
C ASN A 370 20.50 23.56 -4.21
N SER A 371 20.10 22.42 -4.77
CA SER A 371 18.73 21.89 -4.65
C SER A 371 18.40 21.50 -3.22
N TRP A 372 19.32 20.83 -2.52
CA TRP A 372 19.21 20.51 -1.10
C TRP A 372 19.06 21.76 -0.24
N LYS A 373 19.83 22.82 -0.50
CA LYS A 373 19.70 24.10 0.22
C LYS A 373 18.32 24.77 0.03
N GLN A 374 17.65 24.53 -1.10
CA GLN A 374 16.31 25.04 -1.37
C GLN A 374 15.21 24.26 -0.64
N HIS A 375 15.50 23.07 -0.12
CA HIS A 375 14.55 22.22 0.63
C HIS A 375 14.38 22.67 2.08
N GLN A 376 14.22 23.97 2.28
CA GLN A 376 13.81 24.56 3.54
C GLN A 376 12.28 24.57 3.59
N SER A 377 11.72 24.07 4.68
CA SER A 377 10.27 24.09 4.88
C SER A 377 9.78 25.53 5.04
N VAL A 378 8.81 25.94 4.21
CA VAL A 378 8.16 27.25 4.37
C VAL A 378 7.06 27.25 5.43
N GLY A 379 6.59 26.06 5.83
CA GLY A 379 5.57 25.89 6.84
C GLY A 379 4.96 24.49 6.82
N ILE A 380 3.93 24.30 7.65
CA ILE A 380 3.14 23.07 7.74
C ILE A 380 1.73 23.39 7.25
N LEU A 381 1.23 22.61 6.30
CA LEU A 381 -0.12 22.77 5.76
C LEU A 381 -1.17 22.40 6.81
N HIS A 382 -2.30 23.09 6.79
CA HIS A 382 -3.48 22.68 7.51
C HIS A 382 -3.90 21.27 7.05
N ALA A 383 -4.18 20.41 8.03
CA ALA A 383 -4.82 19.13 7.79
C ALA A 383 -6.27 19.34 7.31
N ARG A 384 -6.71 18.47 6.41
CA ARG A 384 -8.03 18.52 5.79
C ARG A 384 -8.99 17.60 6.54
N ASP A 385 -10.21 18.07 6.69
CA ASP A 385 -11.29 17.33 7.31
C ASP A 385 -12.08 16.51 6.29
N THR A 386 -11.49 15.38 5.89
CA THR A 386 -12.13 14.42 5.00
C THR A 386 -12.85 13.33 5.79
N PHE A 387 -13.77 12.62 5.14
CA PHE A 387 -14.69 11.68 5.79
C PHE A 387 -13.95 10.49 6.42
N PHE A 388 -13.07 9.82 5.67
CA PHE A 388 -12.24 8.73 6.20
C PHE A 388 -10.92 9.22 6.80
N GLY A 389 -10.55 10.48 6.60
CA GLY A 389 -9.31 11.04 7.15
C GLY A 389 -8.07 10.42 6.52
N LEU A 390 -8.03 10.28 5.19
CA LEU A 390 -6.82 9.94 4.47
C LEU A 390 -5.81 11.10 4.48
N ARG A 391 -4.54 10.72 4.38
CA ARG A 391 -3.44 11.61 4.09
C ARG A 391 -2.60 11.11 2.92
N LEU A 392 -1.99 12.07 2.24
CA LEU A 392 -1.00 11.87 1.19
C LEU A 392 0.41 12.03 1.79
N GLY A 393 1.27 11.03 1.58
CA GLY A 393 2.60 10.94 2.15
C GLY A 393 2.62 10.76 3.67
N GLY A 394 3.76 11.07 4.30
CA GLY A 394 3.97 10.95 5.74
C GLY A 394 4.57 12.21 6.36
N ARG A 395 4.27 12.44 7.64
CA ARG A 395 5.00 13.43 8.43
C ARG A 395 6.32 12.82 8.89
N PRO A 396 7.43 13.58 8.93
CA PRO A 396 8.68 13.10 9.53
C PRO A 396 8.50 12.58 10.96
N ALA A 397 7.54 13.16 11.70
CA ALA A 397 7.21 12.80 13.07
C ALA A 397 6.50 11.43 13.22
N ASP A 398 5.88 10.91 12.16
CA ASP A 398 5.06 9.69 12.21
C ASP A 398 5.95 8.46 11.91
N ARG A 399 6.79 8.10 12.89
CA ARG A 399 7.81 7.05 12.80
C ARG A 399 7.31 5.69 13.27
N PHE A 400 7.87 4.64 12.68
CA PHE A 400 7.72 3.26 13.15
C PHE A 400 8.87 2.92 14.09
N SER A 401 8.63 1.99 15.01
CA SER A 401 9.72 1.43 15.81
C SER A 401 10.65 0.56 14.96
N GLY A 402 11.90 0.47 15.41
CA GLY A 402 12.90 -0.46 14.90
C GLY A 402 13.35 -1.42 15.99
N THR A 403 14.02 -2.49 15.58
CA THR A 403 14.65 -3.47 16.48
C THR A 403 16.15 -3.52 16.24
N GLY A 404 16.94 -3.43 17.31
CA GLY A 404 18.38 -3.54 17.26
C GLY A 404 19.01 -3.30 18.64
N PRO A 405 20.29 -3.71 18.83
CA PRO A 405 20.99 -3.42 20.08
C PRO A 405 21.09 -1.91 20.28
N ALA A 406 21.02 -1.46 21.54
CA ALA A 406 21.20 -0.05 21.87
C ALA A 406 22.57 0.44 21.38
N ALA A 407 22.58 1.45 20.50
CA ALA A 407 23.79 2.10 20.04
C ALA A 407 24.08 3.27 20.98
N ARG A 408 24.95 3.07 21.97
CA ARG A 408 25.26 4.12 22.97
C ARG A 408 26.67 4.66 22.70
N PRO A 409 26.80 5.83 22.06
CA PRO A 409 28.11 6.42 21.87
C PRO A 409 28.68 6.86 23.24
N ASP A 410 29.97 6.64 23.45
CA ASP A 410 30.67 7.25 24.58
C ASP A 410 30.72 8.78 24.39
N ALA A 411 30.83 9.52 25.50
CA ALA A 411 30.85 10.99 25.48
C ALA A 411 32.03 11.59 24.66
N ALA A 412 33.03 10.79 24.31
CA ALA A 412 34.29 11.27 23.72
C ALA A 412 34.21 11.66 22.23
N ASP A 413 33.06 11.54 21.55
CA ASP A 413 32.85 11.83 20.12
C ASP A 413 34.03 11.42 19.21
N ALA A 414 34.60 10.23 19.49
CA ALA A 414 35.89 9.84 18.93
C ALA A 414 35.79 9.58 17.42
N VAL A 415 36.79 10.07 16.70
CA VAL A 415 36.84 10.01 15.23
C VAL A 415 36.93 8.57 14.73
N GLY A 416 36.02 8.18 13.84
CA GLY A 416 36.02 6.86 13.21
C GLY A 416 35.60 5.72 14.13
N ASP A 417 35.10 6.03 15.33
CA ASP A 417 34.56 5.03 16.25
C ASP A 417 33.35 4.32 15.60
N PRO A 418 33.41 2.99 15.41
CA PRO A 418 32.31 2.22 14.84
C PRO A 418 30.98 2.38 15.60
N VAL A 419 31.02 2.57 16.92
CA VAL A 419 29.83 2.76 17.77
C VAL A 419 29.19 4.11 17.50
N VAL A 420 29.99 5.17 17.43
CA VAL A 420 29.50 6.52 17.06
C VAL A 420 28.92 6.51 15.65
N LYS A 421 29.62 5.87 14.69
CA LYS A 421 29.12 5.76 13.32
C LYS A 421 27.78 5.02 13.25
N ALA A 422 27.62 3.91 13.97
CA ALA A 422 26.36 3.16 14.04
C ALA A 422 25.24 3.97 14.69
N PHE A 423 25.54 4.72 15.76
CA PHE A 423 24.57 5.60 16.41
C PHE A 423 24.14 6.75 15.50
N VAL A 424 25.08 7.42 14.83
CA VAL A 424 24.79 8.47 13.84
C VAL A 424 23.91 7.94 12.73
N ALA A 425 24.29 6.81 12.12
CA ALA A 425 23.47 6.18 11.07
C ALA A 425 22.04 5.90 11.55
N ARG A 426 21.87 5.46 12.80
CA ARG A 426 20.56 5.23 13.41
C ARG A 426 19.76 6.51 13.60
N VAL A 427 20.28 7.54 14.26
CA VAL A 427 19.48 8.76 14.52
C VAL A 427 19.10 9.49 13.23
N TYR A 428 19.90 9.36 12.16
CA TYR A 428 19.55 9.87 10.83
C TYR A 428 18.44 9.09 10.12
N GLU A 429 18.04 7.90 10.63
CA GLU A 429 16.84 7.21 10.15
C GLU A 429 15.59 8.11 10.24
N PHE A 430 15.58 9.13 11.11
CA PHE A 430 14.53 10.14 11.18
C PHE A 430 14.19 10.76 9.81
N TYR A 431 15.21 11.00 8.97
CA TYR A 431 15.05 11.59 7.64
C TYR A 431 14.70 10.57 6.54
N ARG A 432 14.52 9.30 6.89
CA ARG A 432 13.96 8.28 5.98
C ARG A 432 12.44 8.43 5.93
N THR A 433 11.95 9.40 5.16
CA THR A 433 10.51 9.59 4.95
C THR A 433 9.94 8.49 4.07
N ARG A 434 8.64 8.23 4.22
CA ARG A 434 7.88 7.43 3.25
C ARG A 434 7.72 8.22 1.95
N SER A 435 7.41 7.51 0.86
CA SER A 435 6.99 8.12 -0.40
C SER A 435 5.91 9.17 -0.13
N ASP A 436 6.06 10.33 -0.76
CA ASP A 436 5.12 11.44 -0.71
C ASP A 436 3.81 11.14 -1.44
N ARG A 437 3.79 10.11 -2.29
CA ARG A 437 2.61 9.62 -3.02
C ARG A 437 1.74 8.64 -2.23
N ASN A 438 2.20 8.13 -1.08
CA ASN A 438 1.45 7.09 -0.38
C ASN A 438 0.16 7.60 0.25
N LEU A 439 -0.97 6.97 -0.07
CA LEU A 439 -2.26 7.25 0.55
C LEU A 439 -2.51 6.32 1.74
N THR A 440 -2.62 6.89 2.94
CA THR A 440 -2.83 6.10 4.17
C THR A 440 -3.84 6.78 5.08
N LEU A 441 -4.47 5.99 5.96
CA LEU A 441 -5.25 6.55 7.07
C LEU A 441 -4.32 7.43 7.94
N ASP A 442 -4.75 8.65 8.24
CA ASP A 442 -3.95 9.60 9.01
C ASP A 442 -3.88 9.16 10.50
N PRO A 443 -2.69 8.94 11.10
CA PRO A 443 -2.54 8.61 12.52
C PRO A 443 -3.11 9.66 13.49
N ARG A 444 -3.38 10.89 13.03
CA ARG A 444 -4.13 11.89 13.80
C ARG A 444 -5.64 11.72 13.68
N ARG A 445 -6.16 11.02 12.68
CA ARG A 445 -7.59 10.74 12.50
C ARG A 445 -7.99 9.35 12.98
N HIS A 446 -7.01 8.45 13.10
CA HIS A 446 -7.20 7.07 13.52
C HIS A 446 -6.33 6.76 14.74
N PRO A 447 -6.91 6.22 15.82
CA PRO A 447 -6.17 5.92 17.05
C PRO A 447 -5.16 4.80 16.88
N PRO A 448 -4.01 4.84 17.58
CA PRO A 448 -3.07 3.72 17.57
C PRO A 448 -3.70 2.40 18.05
N GLU A 449 -4.77 2.44 18.84
CA GLU A 449 -5.59 1.30 19.23
C GLU A 449 -6.35 0.67 18.06
N LEU A 450 -6.61 1.40 16.98
CA LEU A 450 -7.38 0.94 15.82
C LEU A 450 -6.66 1.23 14.50
N TYR A 451 -5.37 1.51 14.53
CA TYR A 451 -4.55 1.81 13.37
C TYR A 451 -3.18 1.19 13.57
N MET A 452 -2.70 0.49 12.56
CA MET A 452 -1.36 -0.09 12.51
C MET A 452 -0.79 0.13 11.11
N ASN A 453 0.47 -0.25 10.89
CA ASN A 453 1.18 -0.10 9.62
C ASN A 453 0.29 -0.55 8.44
N PRO A 454 0.26 0.19 7.30
CA PRO A 454 -0.45 -0.21 6.09
C PRO A 454 -0.26 -1.68 5.65
N SER A 455 0.88 -2.29 5.96
CA SER A 455 1.21 -3.68 5.63
C SER A 455 0.53 -4.73 6.52
N GLU A 456 -0.19 -4.33 7.57
CA GLU A 456 -0.76 -5.24 8.56
C GLU A 456 -2.28 -5.22 8.56
N LEU A 457 -2.88 -6.32 9.01
CA LEU A 457 -4.32 -6.48 8.99
C LEU A 457 -4.94 -5.76 10.17
N ASN A 458 -5.95 -4.95 9.89
CA ASN A 458 -6.64 -4.19 10.92
C ASN A 458 -8.14 -4.12 10.62
N PRO A 459 -8.88 -5.18 10.96
CA PRO A 459 -10.32 -5.26 10.75
C PRO A 459 -11.12 -4.25 11.61
N ALA A 460 -10.49 -3.59 12.58
CA ALA A 460 -11.17 -2.72 13.55
C ALA A 460 -11.14 -1.22 13.18
N ASN A 461 -10.41 -0.83 12.14
CA ASN A 461 -10.32 0.57 11.74
C ASN A 461 -11.68 1.15 11.31
N THR A 462 -11.81 2.48 11.35
CA THR A 462 -13.10 3.16 11.10
C THR A 462 -13.60 2.99 9.66
N LEU A 463 -12.69 2.85 8.69
CA LEU A 463 -13.04 2.55 7.30
C LEU A 463 -13.71 1.17 7.18
N LEU A 464 -13.15 0.13 7.79
CA LEU A 464 -13.76 -1.20 7.76
C LEU A 464 -15.02 -1.28 8.60
N ARG A 465 -15.13 -0.50 9.69
CA ARG A 465 -16.39 -0.33 10.43
C ARG A 465 -17.48 0.27 9.52
N TYR A 466 -17.16 1.29 8.73
CA TYR A 466 -18.05 1.83 7.70
C TYR A 466 -18.43 0.78 6.66
N VAL A 467 -17.46 0.06 6.10
CA VAL A 467 -17.71 -0.99 5.10
C VAL A 467 -18.68 -2.05 5.65
N ARG A 468 -18.52 -2.51 6.90
CA ARG A 468 -19.43 -3.49 7.53
C ARG A 468 -20.88 -3.04 7.58
N SER A 469 -21.10 -1.75 7.77
CA SER A 469 -22.43 -1.16 7.94
C SER A 469 -23.14 -0.84 6.61
N LEU A 470 -22.51 -1.09 5.47
CA LEU A 470 -23.10 -0.88 4.16
C LEU A 470 -24.31 -1.78 3.93
N LYS A 471 -25.42 -1.16 3.53
CA LYS A 471 -26.68 -1.81 3.17
C LYS A 471 -27.12 -1.41 1.78
N ILE A 472 -27.53 -2.39 0.99
CA ILE A 472 -28.16 -2.13 -0.30
C ILE A 472 -29.41 -1.28 -0.07
N THR A 473 -29.53 -0.17 -0.79
CA THR A 473 -30.70 0.71 -0.71
C THR A 473 -31.99 -0.09 -0.93
N GLY A 474 -32.91 -0.08 0.05
CA GLY A 474 -34.15 -0.86 0.02
C GLY A 474 -34.05 -2.29 0.57
N SER A 475 -32.87 -2.73 1.04
CA SER A 475 -32.65 -4.02 1.70
C SER A 475 -32.28 -3.82 3.17
N THR A 476 -32.71 -4.75 4.04
CA THR A 476 -32.29 -4.79 5.45
C THR A 476 -30.99 -5.56 5.65
N ALA A 477 -30.52 -6.31 4.64
CA ALA A 477 -29.32 -7.12 4.73
C ALA A 477 -28.07 -6.24 4.68
N ALA A 478 -27.23 -6.33 5.72
CA ALA A 478 -25.88 -5.80 5.69
C ALA A 478 -25.05 -6.66 4.74
N VAL A 479 -24.41 -6.02 3.76
CA VAL A 479 -23.60 -6.72 2.74
C VAL A 479 -22.11 -6.49 2.96
N GLY A 480 -21.76 -5.57 3.85
CA GLY A 480 -20.40 -5.16 4.20
C GLY A 480 -19.44 -6.28 4.60
N THR A 481 -19.96 -7.43 5.02
CA THR A 481 -19.16 -8.57 5.50
C THR A 481 -18.37 -9.25 4.40
N VAL A 482 -18.80 -9.17 3.12
CA VAL A 482 -18.10 -9.85 2.01
C VAL A 482 -16.71 -9.26 1.71
N TRP A 483 -16.47 -8.01 2.12
CA TRP A 483 -15.18 -7.33 1.98
C TRP A 483 -14.32 -7.38 3.24
N GLN A 484 -14.82 -7.98 4.32
CA GLN A 484 -14.04 -8.03 5.55
C GLN A 484 -12.87 -8.98 5.37
N PRO A 485 -11.66 -8.54 5.72
CA PRO A 485 -10.51 -9.41 5.64
C PRO A 485 -10.61 -10.50 6.70
N ASP A 486 -10.26 -11.71 6.29
CA ASP A 486 -10.12 -12.90 7.13
C ASP A 486 -8.80 -13.57 6.73
N ASP A 487 -7.93 -13.82 7.71
CA ASP A 487 -6.64 -14.47 7.54
C ASP A 487 -6.72 -16.00 7.71
N GLN A 488 -7.85 -16.50 8.23
CA GLN A 488 -8.14 -17.90 8.41
C GLN A 488 -8.94 -18.48 7.23
N GLN A 489 -9.66 -17.63 6.50
CA GLN A 489 -10.49 -18.04 5.38
C GLN A 489 -10.33 -17.14 4.16
N PHE A 490 -10.33 -17.76 2.98
CA PHE A 490 -10.37 -16.99 1.76
C PHE A 490 -11.75 -16.32 1.58
N GLN A 491 -11.74 -15.03 1.22
CA GLN A 491 -12.93 -14.24 0.91
C GLN A 491 -12.90 -13.71 -0.54
N PRO A 492 -13.85 -14.06 -1.42
CA PRO A 492 -13.90 -13.63 -2.83
C PRO A 492 -13.70 -12.13 -3.06
N SER A 493 -14.25 -11.30 -2.19
CA SER A 493 -14.23 -9.84 -2.38
C SER A 493 -13.18 -9.12 -1.55
N ARG A 494 -12.29 -9.85 -0.85
CA ARG A 494 -11.16 -9.25 -0.14
C ARG A 494 -10.24 -8.55 -1.14
N GLY A 495 -9.95 -7.27 -0.88
CA GLY A 495 -9.10 -6.46 -1.74
C GLY A 495 -9.82 -5.73 -2.90
N LEU A 496 -11.12 -5.95 -3.07
CA LEU A 496 -11.92 -5.30 -4.09
C LEU A 496 -12.61 -4.02 -3.58
N ILE A 497 -11.91 -3.25 -2.74
CA ILE A 497 -12.35 -1.92 -2.29
C ILE A 497 -11.44 -0.87 -2.94
N ALA A 498 -12.02 0.06 -3.70
CA ALA A 498 -11.36 1.23 -4.25
C ALA A 498 -11.86 2.51 -3.55
N LEU A 499 -10.97 3.17 -2.80
CA LEU A 499 -11.18 4.52 -2.28
C LEU A 499 -10.72 5.53 -3.33
N ILE A 500 -11.66 6.25 -3.93
CA ILE A 500 -11.37 7.32 -4.88
C ILE A 500 -11.21 8.60 -4.07
N ALA A 501 -10.03 9.23 -4.14
CA ALA A 501 -9.72 10.44 -3.42
C ALA A 501 -9.74 11.68 -4.33
N ASN A 502 -10.56 12.67 -3.98
CA ASN A 502 -10.66 13.93 -4.72
C ASN A 502 -9.47 14.87 -4.44
N ASP A 503 -8.31 14.50 -4.98
CA ASP A 503 -7.07 15.27 -4.94
C ASP A 503 -6.47 15.38 -6.34
N ASP A 504 -5.84 16.50 -6.63
CA ASP A 504 -5.11 16.71 -7.88
C ASP A 504 -3.69 16.16 -7.83
N MET A 505 -3.15 15.98 -6.61
CA MET A 505 -1.81 15.45 -6.41
C MET A 505 -1.73 13.97 -6.75
N ASP A 506 -0.60 13.53 -7.30
CA ASP A 506 -0.33 12.12 -7.52
C ASP A 506 -0.26 11.35 -6.20
N GLY A 507 -1.10 10.33 -6.04
CA GLY A 507 -1.04 9.46 -4.88
C GLY A 507 -1.82 8.17 -5.02
N GLY A 508 -1.20 7.07 -4.59
CA GLY A 508 -1.73 5.72 -4.69
C GLY A 508 -1.12 4.83 -3.63
N THR A 509 -1.90 3.91 -3.08
CA THR A 509 -1.40 2.87 -2.16
C THR A 509 -2.44 1.77 -2.00
N ASN A 510 -1.96 0.55 -1.82
CA ASN A 510 -2.73 -0.52 -1.21
C ASN A 510 -2.39 -0.67 0.28
N PHE A 511 -3.40 -0.73 1.14
CA PHE A 511 -3.20 -0.88 2.57
C PHE A 511 -4.17 -1.90 3.19
N ASN A 512 -3.91 -2.22 4.46
CA ASN A 512 -4.63 -3.23 5.22
C ASN A 512 -4.49 -4.63 4.60
N VAL A 513 -3.25 -5.07 4.34
CA VAL A 513 -2.91 -6.36 3.67
C VAL A 513 -3.70 -6.56 2.38
N ARG A 514 -3.55 -5.58 1.48
CA ARG A 514 -4.17 -5.59 0.15
C ARG A 514 -5.70 -5.60 0.16
N THR A 515 -6.32 -5.09 1.22
CA THR A 515 -7.80 -5.08 1.35
C THR A 515 -8.40 -3.82 0.74
N VAL A 516 -7.68 -2.71 0.79
CA VAL A 516 -8.17 -1.40 0.32
C VAL A 516 -7.11 -0.75 -0.55
N THR A 517 -7.49 -0.46 -1.77
CA THR A 517 -6.75 0.42 -2.67
C THR A 517 -7.26 1.84 -2.51
N ALA A 518 -6.38 2.81 -2.33
CA ALA A 518 -6.71 4.21 -2.43
C ALA A 518 -5.90 4.87 -3.54
N GLN A 519 -6.54 5.74 -4.32
CA GLN A 519 -5.91 6.47 -5.43
C GLN A 519 -6.53 7.86 -5.56
N THR A 520 -5.69 8.87 -5.82
CA THR A 520 -6.14 10.22 -6.17
C THR A 520 -6.63 10.28 -7.62
N VAL A 521 -7.40 11.30 -7.96
CA VAL A 521 -8.03 11.40 -9.29
C VAL A 521 -7.14 12.05 -10.36
N ASN A 522 -5.92 12.49 -10.03
CA ASN A 522 -4.97 13.14 -10.95
C ASN A 522 -3.52 12.99 -10.43
N ALA A 523 -2.54 13.43 -11.21
CA ALA A 523 -1.12 13.23 -11.00
C ALA A 523 -0.28 14.52 -11.05
N VAL A 524 -0.78 15.62 -10.46
CA VAL A 524 -0.04 16.88 -10.36
C VAL A 524 1.05 16.78 -9.27
N LEU A 525 2.22 17.37 -9.51
CA LEU A 525 3.33 17.39 -8.54
C LEU A 525 3.42 18.68 -7.71
N GLY A 526 2.88 19.78 -8.24
CA GLY A 526 2.90 21.09 -7.59
C GLY A 526 1.65 21.29 -6.74
N LEU A 527 1.82 21.81 -5.52
CA LEU A 527 0.74 22.00 -4.57
C LEU A 527 0.43 23.49 -4.37
N PRO A 528 -0.71 24.00 -4.87
CA PRO A 528 -1.11 25.37 -4.59
C PRO A 528 -1.45 25.56 -3.11
N TYR A 529 -0.95 26.65 -2.52
CA TYR A 529 -1.24 27.04 -1.15
C TYR A 529 -1.48 28.54 -1.00
N VAL A 530 -2.13 28.91 0.11
CA VAL A 530 -2.31 30.30 0.55
C VAL A 530 -1.88 30.47 2.01
N TYR A 531 -1.35 31.64 2.35
CA TYR A 531 -1.23 32.07 3.73
C TYR A 531 -2.54 32.69 4.21
N ALA A 532 -3.06 32.27 5.37
CA ALA A 532 -4.25 32.90 5.95
C ALA A 532 -4.03 34.39 6.25
N ASN A 533 -2.78 34.76 6.53
CA ASN A 533 -2.33 36.15 6.63
C ASN A 533 -1.01 36.33 5.86
N ALA A 534 -1.04 37.12 4.79
CA ALA A 534 0.12 37.34 3.91
C ALA A 534 1.31 38.05 4.57
N THR A 535 1.10 38.74 5.70
CA THR A 535 2.14 39.45 6.46
C THR A 535 2.76 38.55 7.52
N ASP A 536 1.95 37.87 8.33
CA ASP A 536 2.44 36.99 9.41
C ASP A 536 3.03 35.68 8.86
N LYS A 537 2.48 35.21 7.72
CA LYS A 537 2.88 33.99 7.00
C LYS A 537 3.02 32.75 7.89
N ARG A 538 2.24 32.67 8.97
CA ARG A 538 2.31 31.54 9.91
C ARG A 538 1.37 30.38 9.53
N GLU A 539 0.16 30.68 9.06
CA GLU A 539 -0.87 29.68 8.77
C GLU A 539 -0.89 29.38 7.28
N LEU A 540 -0.54 28.15 6.90
CA LEU A 540 -0.45 27.70 5.52
C LEU A 540 -1.63 26.77 5.20
N ARG A 541 -2.42 27.08 4.18
CA ARG A 541 -3.60 26.31 3.76
C ARG A 541 -3.46 25.87 2.32
N ARG A 542 -4.01 24.72 1.97
CA ARG A 542 -4.16 24.34 0.54
C ARG A 542 -5.11 25.32 -0.15
N ASP A 543 -4.84 25.58 -1.43
CA ASP A 543 -5.74 26.26 -2.36
C ASP A 543 -6.22 25.23 -3.40
N PRO A 544 -7.26 24.42 -3.10
CA PRO A 544 -7.67 23.34 -3.99
C PRO A 544 -8.03 23.88 -5.39
N PRO A 545 -7.41 23.37 -6.47
CA PRO A 545 -7.78 23.78 -7.81
C PRO A 545 -9.13 23.18 -8.22
N ASP A 546 -9.60 23.54 -9.41
CA ASP A 546 -10.65 22.77 -10.07
C ASP A 546 -10.06 21.46 -10.59
N ILE A 547 -10.25 20.38 -9.81
CA ILE A 547 -9.68 19.07 -10.09
C ILE A 547 -10.39 18.45 -11.28
N ARG A 548 -9.63 18.15 -12.34
CA ARG A 548 -10.11 17.37 -13.50
C ARG A 548 -9.62 15.94 -13.36
N PRO A 549 -10.52 14.95 -13.23
CA PRO A 549 -10.11 13.56 -13.11
C PRO A 549 -9.37 13.07 -14.36
N ASN A 550 -8.26 12.38 -14.19
CA ASN A 550 -7.64 11.56 -15.22
C ASN A 550 -8.31 10.18 -15.21
N PHE A 551 -9.40 10.03 -15.96
CA PHE A 551 -10.21 8.80 -15.93
C PHE A 551 -9.39 7.56 -16.30
N ASP A 552 -8.60 7.62 -17.37
CA ASP A 552 -7.83 6.47 -17.83
C ASP A 552 -6.87 5.99 -16.73
N GLU A 553 -6.12 6.90 -16.10
CA GLU A 553 -5.21 6.58 -14.99
C GLU A 553 -5.95 5.95 -13.80
N VAL A 554 -7.09 6.52 -13.40
CA VAL A 554 -7.90 5.94 -12.31
C VAL A 554 -8.31 4.50 -12.64
N VAL A 555 -8.78 4.22 -13.86
CA VAL A 555 -9.18 2.85 -14.24
C VAL A 555 -7.98 1.92 -14.34
N HIS A 556 -6.86 2.39 -14.91
CA HIS A 556 -5.63 1.63 -15.02
C HIS A 556 -5.14 1.20 -13.64
N THR A 557 -5.03 2.14 -12.70
CA THR A 557 -4.60 1.87 -11.33
C THR A 557 -5.59 0.97 -10.59
N VAL A 558 -6.90 1.26 -10.61
CA VAL A 558 -7.90 0.40 -9.95
C VAL A 558 -7.83 -1.04 -10.49
N SER A 559 -7.69 -1.21 -11.80
CA SER A 559 -7.62 -2.54 -12.40
C SER A 559 -6.34 -3.30 -12.03
N HIS A 560 -5.19 -2.59 -11.96
CA HIS A 560 -3.90 -3.12 -11.51
C HIS A 560 -4.00 -3.58 -10.06
N GLU A 561 -4.53 -2.72 -9.20
CA GLU A 561 -4.60 -2.90 -7.77
C GLU A 561 -5.55 -4.03 -7.36
N PHE A 562 -6.69 -4.16 -8.05
CA PHE A 562 -7.54 -5.34 -7.90
C PHE A 562 -6.83 -6.63 -8.32
N GLY A 563 -5.83 -6.56 -9.22
CA GLY A 563 -4.93 -7.66 -9.54
C GLY A 563 -4.30 -8.30 -8.30
N HIS A 564 -3.93 -7.49 -7.29
CA HIS A 564 -3.36 -7.99 -6.04
C HIS A 564 -4.34 -8.83 -5.21
N SER A 565 -5.66 -8.62 -5.35
CA SER A 565 -6.69 -9.46 -4.70
C SER A 565 -6.67 -10.90 -5.22
N PHE A 566 -6.13 -11.10 -6.43
CA PHE A 566 -5.93 -12.40 -7.08
C PHE A 566 -4.53 -12.97 -6.81
N ASN A 567 -3.85 -12.45 -5.77
CA ASN A 567 -2.50 -12.81 -5.35
C ASN A 567 -1.42 -12.56 -6.41
N LEU A 568 -1.60 -11.49 -7.19
CA LEU A 568 -0.56 -10.97 -8.09
C LEU A 568 0.32 -9.98 -7.33
N LEU A 569 1.63 -10.03 -7.55
CA LEU A 569 2.61 -9.04 -7.10
C LEU A 569 2.98 -8.07 -8.23
N ASP A 570 3.52 -6.94 -7.84
CA ASP A 570 4.08 -5.94 -8.75
C ASP A 570 5.19 -6.54 -9.62
N GLU A 571 5.21 -6.19 -10.89
CA GLU A 571 6.20 -6.60 -11.87
C GLU A 571 7.07 -5.41 -12.37
N TYR A 572 6.80 -4.19 -11.89
CA TYR A 572 7.61 -3.00 -12.18
C TYR A 572 8.86 -2.91 -11.30
N GLU A 573 9.73 -1.96 -11.65
CA GLU A 573 11.05 -1.76 -11.07
C GLU A 573 11.15 -0.32 -10.56
N GLU A 574 11.32 -0.14 -9.25
CA GLU A 574 11.55 1.16 -8.60
C GLU A 574 12.97 1.26 -8.06
N PHE A 575 13.57 0.13 -7.71
CA PHE A 575 14.86 0.00 -7.05
C PHE A 575 15.87 -0.72 -7.93
N ARG A 576 17.12 -0.33 -7.75
CA ARG A 576 18.27 -0.84 -8.48
C ARG A 576 18.82 -2.12 -7.86
N GLY A 577 19.43 -2.94 -8.71
CA GLY A 577 20.08 -4.18 -8.32
C GLY A 577 19.10 -5.20 -7.75
N ASP A 578 19.65 -6.15 -7.01
CA ASP A 578 18.94 -7.34 -6.56
C ASP A 578 17.96 -7.07 -5.40
N GLY A 579 18.09 -5.99 -4.62
CA GLY A 579 17.21 -5.73 -3.47
C GLY A 579 17.72 -6.22 -2.12
N GLY A 580 18.88 -6.89 -2.09
CA GLY A 580 19.67 -7.12 -0.88
C GLY A 580 19.68 -8.58 -0.41
N PRO A 581 19.86 -8.85 0.91
CA PRO A 581 20.06 -10.21 1.43
C PRO A 581 18.83 -11.12 1.35
N ASP A 582 17.63 -10.54 1.15
CA ASP A 582 16.39 -11.30 1.04
C ASP A 582 16.29 -12.08 -0.29
N GLU A 583 17.11 -11.72 -1.28
CA GLU A 583 17.12 -12.40 -2.57
C GLU A 583 17.77 -13.76 -2.57
N ASP A 584 18.77 -13.95 -1.71
CA ASP A 584 19.47 -15.21 -1.57
C ASP A 584 18.66 -16.23 -0.75
N GLN A 585 17.48 -15.84 -0.25
CA GLN A 585 16.62 -16.71 0.53
C GLN A 585 16.14 -17.92 -0.30
N PRO A 586 16.20 -19.13 0.26
CA PRO A 586 15.84 -20.35 -0.47
C PRO A 586 14.33 -20.55 -0.66
N GLY A 587 13.47 -19.73 -0.04
CA GLY A 587 12.01 -19.82 -0.17
C GLY A 587 11.47 -18.83 -1.19
N ASP A 588 10.56 -19.26 -2.07
CA ASP A 588 9.95 -18.38 -3.08
C ASP A 588 9.07 -17.27 -2.47
N LEU A 589 8.74 -16.27 -3.30
CA LEU A 589 7.74 -15.26 -2.98
C LEU A 589 6.30 -15.83 -2.99
N ASP A 590 5.43 -15.24 -2.17
CA ASP A 590 4.03 -15.67 -2.05
C ASP A 590 3.14 -15.32 -3.24
N GLY A 591 3.52 -14.36 -4.08
CA GLY A 591 2.70 -13.91 -5.21
C GLY A 591 2.81 -14.84 -6.40
N ASP A 592 1.69 -15.14 -7.07
CA ASP A 592 1.62 -16.22 -8.05
C ASP A 592 2.35 -15.92 -9.38
N ASN A 593 2.56 -14.64 -9.71
CA ASN A 593 3.20 -14.16 -10.94
C ASN A 593 4.66 -13.74 -10.79
N VAL A 594 5.26 -13.86 -9.61
CA VAL A 594 6.68 -13.52 -9.42
C VAL A 594 7.44 -14.60 -8.70
N SER A 595 8.72 -14.80 -9.01
CA SER A 595 9.60 -15.73 -8.29
C SER A 595 10.92 -15.06 -7.92
N ARG A 596 11.62 -15.56 -6.89
CA ARG A 596 12.93 -15.02 -6.50
C ARG A 596 14.13 -15.89 -6.89
N LEU A 597 15.28 -15.26 -7.12
CA LEU A 597 16.52 -15.90 -7.54
C LEU A 597 17.01 -16.94 -6.53
N GLY A 598 17.02 -16.62 -5.24
CA GLY A 598 17.47 -17.54 -4.18
C GLY A 598 16.78 -18.89 -4.22
N PHE A 599 15.48 -18.90 -4.54
CA PHE A 599 14.69 -20.10 -4.75
C PHE A 599 15.00 -20.79 -6.08
N LEU A 600 15.02 -20.01 -7.18
CA LEU A 600 15.18 -20.53 -8.53
C LEU A 600 16.60 -21.03 -8.85
N ARG A 601 17.64 -20.53 -8.18
CA ARG A 601 19.03 -20.79 -8.55
C ARG A 601 19.38 -22.28 -8.56
N VAL A 602 20.28 -22.67 -9.46
CA VAL A 602 20.84 -24.02 -9.54
C VAL A 602 21.99 -24.22 -8.56
N ALA A 603 22.84 -23.21 -8.41
CA ALA A 603 23.97 -23.20 -7.48
C ALA A 603 23.93 -21.96 -6.58
N ALA A 604 24.67 -21.97 -5.47
CA ALA A 604 24.76 -20.85 -4.53
C ALA A 604 25.37 -19.58 -5.17
N ALA A 605 25.22 -18.43 -4.51
CA ALA A 605 25.78 -17.17 -4.96
C ALA A 605 27.30 -17.27 -5.24
N PRO A 606 27.82 -16.59 -6.27
CA PRO A 606 27.17 -15.54 -7.09
C PRO A 606 26.44 -16.05 -8.35
N ASP A 607 26.24 -17.36 -8.51
CA ASP A 607 25.62 -17.93 -9.71
C ASP A 607 24.18 -17.46 -9.91
N ARG A 608 23.84 -16.98 -11.11
CA ARG A 608 22.49 -16.51 -11.47
C ARG A 608 21.73 -17.49 -12.37
N HIS A 609 22.31 -18.67 -12.65
CA HIS A 609 21.60 -19.65 -13.46
C HIS A 609 20.37 -20.17 -12.71
N ILE A 610 19.23 -20.11 -13.38
CA ILE A 610 17.93 -20.51 -12.84
C ILE A 610 17.62 -21.97 -13.17
N ASP A 611 16.79 -22.60 -12.35
CA ASP A 611 16.16 -23.89 -12.58
C ASP A 611 14.72 -23.68 -13.08
N PRO A 612 14.46 -23.82 -14.40
CA PRO A 612 13.12 -23.72 -14.97
C PRO A 612 12.09 -24.64 -14.31
N GLY A 613 12.52 -25.77 -13.74
CA GLY A 613 11.62 -26.72 -13.07
C GLY A 613 10.98 -26.18 -11.80
N LYS A 614 11.58 -25.13 -11.21
CA LYS A 614 11.05 -24.45 -10.02
C LYS A 614 10.09 -23.30 -10.35
N VAL A 615 10.01 -22.86 -11.61
CA VAL A 615 9.17 -21.72 -12.00
C VAL A 615 7.69 -22.12 -11.98
N LYS A 616 6.95 -21.59 -11.01
CA LYS A 616 5.61 -22.07 -10.65
C LYS A 616 4.56 -21.95 -11.75
N TRP A 617 4.64 -20.94 -12.63
CA TRP A 617 3.68 -20.78 -13.74
C TRP A 617 3.98 -21.67 -14.95
N PHE A 618 5.11 -22.39 -14.98
CA PHE A 618 5.43 -23.29 -16.10
C PHE A 618 4.55 -24.53 -16.11
N GLN A 619 3.86 -24.83 -15.01
CA GLN A 619 2.96 -25.97 -14.88
C GLN A 619 1.51 -25.65 -15.28
N LEU A 620 1.23 -24.41 -15.70
CA LEU A 620 -0.12 -24.00 -16.06
C LEU A 620 -0.52 -24.60 -17.42
N PRO A 621 -1.64 -25.35 -17.51
CA PRO A 621 -2.07 -25.96 -18.75
C PRO A 621 -2.80 -24.95 -19.65
N ARG A 622 -2.66 -25.14 -20.97
CA ARG A 622 -3.61 -24.61 -21.94
C ARG A 622 -4.87 -25.47 -21.94
N ILE A 623 -6.04 -24.83 -22.03
CA ILE A 623 -7.33 -25.49 -21.80
C ILE A 623 -8.26 -25.24 -22.98
N SER A 624 -8.84 -26.31 -23.52
CA SER A 624 -9.79 -26.25 -24.65
C SER A 624 -11.26 -26.23 -24.21
N THR A 625 -11.56 -26.76 -23.03
CA THR A 625 -12.90 -26.77 -22.43
C THR A 625 -12.76 -26.81 -20.91
N ALA A 626 -13.58 -26.05 -20.18
CA ALA A 626 -13.57 -26.04 -18.72
C ALA A 626 -14.98 -25.86 -18.14
N ALA A 627 -15.15 -26.34 -16.92
CA ALA A 627 -16.29 -26.01 -16.07
C ALA A 627 -15.92 -26.05 -14.59
N VAL A 628 -16.62 -25.24 -13.81
CA VAL A 628 -16.56 -25.25 -12.35
C VAL A 628 -17.69 -26.11 -11.79
N LEU A 629 -17.42 -26.86 -10.72
CA LEU A 629 -18.44 -27.63 -10.01
C LEU A 629 -19.35 -26.69 -9.21
N LEU A 630 -20.65 -26.74 -9.47
CA LEU A 630 -21.69 -25.98 -8.76
C LEU A 630 -22.15 -26.65 -7.47
N ALA A 631 -21.81 -27.93 -7.29
CA ALA A 631 -22.07 -28.74 -6.12
C ALA A 631 -20.97 -29.81 -5.99
N ASP A 632 -20.85 -30.42 -4.81
CA ASP A 632 -19.95 -31.54 -4.58
C ASP A 632 -20.21 -32.69 -5.56
N SER A 633 -19.15 -33.34 -6.02
CA SER A 633 -19.26 -34.48 -6.92
C SER A 633 -19.89 -35.69 -6.23
N THR A 634 -20.56 -36.54 -7.01
CA THR A 634 -21.20 -37.76 -6.50
C THR A 634 -20.78 -38.98 -7.32
N ASN A 635 -20.49 -40.08 -6.65
CA ASN A 635 -20.30 -41.36 -7.33
C ASN A 635 -21.64 -41.87 -7.86
N VAL A 636 -21.66 -42.36 -9.09
CA VAL A 636 -22.84 -42.93 -9.75
C VAL A 636 -22.54 -44.36 -10.16
N THR A 637 -23.48 -45.27 -9.91
CA THR A 637 -23.34 -46.71 -10.22
C THR A 637 -24.21 -47.16 -11.40
N SER A 638 -25.14 -46.33 -11.88
CA SER A 638 -26.04 -46.62 -13.00
C SER A 638 -26.56 -45.32 -13.66
N PRO A 639 -26.77 -45.27 -14.99
CA PRO A 639 -26.51 -46.32 -15.99
C PRO A 639 -25.03 -46.42 -16.39
N VAL A 640 -24.23 -45.40 -16.10
CA VAL A 640 -22.78 -45.36 -16.34
C VAL A 640 -22.09 -45.23 -15.00
N GLN A 641 -21.24 -46.19 -14.65
CA GLN A 641 -20.46 -46.14 -13.42
C GLN A 641 -19.38 -45.05 -13.55
N GLY A 642 -19.41 -44.04 -12.69
CA GLY A 642 -18.58 -42.86 -12.85
C GLY A 642 -18.70 -41.85 -11.71
N ILE A 643 -18.15 -40.66 -11.93
CA ILE A 643 -18.27 -39.50 -11.06
C ILE A 643 -19.14 -38.45 -11.77
N LYS A 644 -20.26 -38.08 -11.15
CA LYS A 644 -21.19 -37.05 -11.63
C LYS A 644 -20.75 -35.69 -11.11
N LEU A 645 -20.67 -34.73 -12.03
CA LEU A 645 -20.29 -33.35 -11.79
C LEU A 645 -21.43 -32.43 -12.23
N SER A 646 -21.90 -31.56 -11.33
CA SER A 646 -22.86 -30.50 -11.65
C SER A 646 -22.08 -29.29 -12.18
N VAL A 647 -22.16 -29.02 -13.49
CA VAL A 647 -21.31 -28.03 -14.19
C VAL A 647 -22.12 -26.88 -14.83
N GLY A 648 -23.44 -26.89 -14.66
CA GLY A 648 -24.35 -25.93 -15.27
C GLY A 648 -24.60 -26.20 -16.75
N THR A 649 -25.31 -25.29 -17.41
CA THR A 649 -25.74 -25.46 -18.80
C THR A 649 -24.88 -24.72 -19.84
N ARG A 650 -24.04 -23.78 -19.39
CA ARG A 650 -23.29 -22.84 -20.25
C ARG A 650 -22.45 -23.54 -21.32
N ASN A 651 -21.69 -24.58 -20.93
CA ASN A 651 -20.68 -25.22 -21.78
C ASN A 651 -21.04 -26.67 -22.16
N LEU A 652 -22.31 -27.07 -22.10
CA LEU A 652 -22.69 -28.48 -22.31
C LEU A 652 -22.47 -28.96 -23.75
N ALA A 653 -22.51 -28.06 -24.73
CA ALA A 653 -22.24 -28.40 -26.13
C ALA A 653 -20.77 -28.81 -26.31
N GLU A 654 -19.86 -28.08 -25.68
CA GLU A 654 -18.43 -28.37 -25.65
C GLU A 654 -18.15 -29.69 -24.93
N TRP A 655 -18.84 -29.97 -23.81
CA TRP A 655 -18.74 -31.28 -23.14
C TRP A 655 -19.28 -32.44 -24.00
N GLN A 656 -20.33 -32.21 -24.79
CA GLN A 656 -20.84 -33.18 -25.76
C GLN A 656 -19.85 -33.42 -26.90
N GLN A 657 -19.13 -32.39 -27.33
CA GLN A 657 -18.04 -32.51 -28.28
C GLN A 657 -16.87 -33.30 -27.68
N ALA A 658 -16.43 -32.98 -26.46
CA ALA A 658 -15.38 -33.71 -25.75
C ALA A 658 -15.72 -35.20 -25.57
N LYS A 659 -17.00 -35.52 -25.31
CA LYS A 659 -17.51 -36.90 -25.32
C LYS A 659 -17.32 -37.59 -26.66
N THR A 660 -17.73 -36.93 -27.75
CA THR A 660 -17.65 -37.49 -29.11
C THR A 660 -16.21 -37.75 -29.54
N LEU A 661 -15.29 -36.89 -29.10
CA LEU A 661 -13.86 -36.99 -29.41
C LEU A 661 -13.07 -37.88 -28.45
N PHE A 662 -13.72 -38.50 -27.45
CA PHE A 662 -13.05 -39.23 -26.37
C PHE A 662 -11.90 -38.44 -25.73
N SER A 663 -12.09 -37.12 -25.57
CA SER A 663 -11.07 -36.24 -25.01
C SER A 663 -10.77 -36.62 -23.57
N GLU A 664 -9.48 -36.60 -23.21
CA GLU A 664 -9.06 -36.73 -21.82
C GLU A 664 -9.58 -35.55 -21.02
N VAL A 665 -10.26 -35.83 -19.92
CA VAL A 665 -10.73 -34.87 -18.93
C VAL A 665 -9.85 -35.00 -17.70
N ARG A 666 -9.54 -33.85 -17.11
CA ARG A 666 -8.84 -33.73 -15.83
C ARG A 666 -9.77 -33.05 -14.83
N LEU A 667 -9.74 -33.52 -13.60
CA LEU A 667 -10.55 -32.99 -12.50
C LEU A 667 -9.61 -32.58 -11.37
N ARG A 668 -9.67 -31.31 -10.97
CA ARG A 668 -8.79 -30.75 -9.94
C ARG A 668 -9.62 -30.09 -8.85
N SER A 669 -9.31 -30.42 -7.60
CA SER A 669 -9.85 -29.73 -6.44
C SER A 669 -9.26 -28.33 -6.38
N PHE A 670 -10.12 -27.33 -6.19
CA PHE A 670 -9.67 -25.95 -6.09
C PHE A 670 -9.67 -25.51 -4.62
N GLY A 671 -8.56 -25.79 -3.93
CA GLY A 671 -8.30 -25.28 -2.60
C GLY A 671 -7.52 -23.98 -2.69
N ILE A 672 -8.07 -22.89 -2.18
CA ILE A 672 -7.40 -21.59 -2.13
C ILE A 672 -6.93 -21.39 -0.70
N ALA A 673 -5.64 -21.15 -0.52
CA ALA A 673 -5.11 -20.78 0.79
C ALA A 673 -5.82 -19.52 1.31
N PRO A 674 -5.91 -19.30 2.64
CA PRO A 674 -6.53 -18.09 3.18
C PRO A 674 -5.95 -16.78 2.61
N GLY A 675 -4.63 -16.74 2.36
CA GLY A 675 -3.95 -15.62 1.71
C GLY A 675 -4.19 -15.48 0.20
N GLY A 676 -4.96 -16.39 -0.40
CA GLY A 676 -5.37 -16.32 -1.80
C GLY A 676 -4.42 -16.93 -2.81
N ARG A 677 -3.31 -17.51 -2.36
CA ARG A 677 -2.27 -18.14 -3.17
C ARG A 677 -2.80 -19.34 -3.95
N GLN A 678 -2.41 -19.41 -5.22
CA GLN A 678 -2.86 -20.42 -6.19
C GLN A 678 -1.72 -21.34 -6.66
N LEU A 679 -0.47 -20.87 -6.61
CA LEU A 679 0.70 -21.56 -7.14
C LEU A 679 1.78 -21.84 -6.08
N PRO A 680 2.55 -22.94 -6.21
CA PRO A 680 2.38 -24.01 -7.19
C PRO A 680 1.06 -24.77 -6.94
N PRO A 681 0.45 -25.36 -7.98
CA PRO A 681 -0.77 -26.14 -7.79
C PRO A 681 -0.48 -27.30 -6.83
N VAL A 682 -1.37 -27.52 -5.87
CA VAL A 682 -1.27 -28.69 -4.97
C VAL A 682 -1.65 -29.93 -5.77
N ILE A 683 -0.65 -30.75 -6.12
CA ILE A 683 -0.82 -32.01 -6.85
C ILE A 683 -0.54 -33.17 -5.88
N ASP A 684 -1.55 -33.53 -5.10
CA ASP A 684 -1.60 -34.80 -4.38
C ASP A 684 -2.52 -35.76 -5.15
N ALA A 685 -1.96 -36.91 -5.54
CA ALA A 685 -2.60 -37.94 -6.35
C ALA A 685 -3.84 -38.56 -5.69
N ASP A 686 -3.92 -38.55 -4.35
CA ASP A 686 -4.94 -39.33 -3.65
C ASP A 686 -6.24 -38.54 -3.38
N HIS A 687 -6.22 -37.20 -3.42
CA HIS A 687 -7.39 -36.39 -3.01
C HIS A 687 -7.70 -35.13 -3.83
N HIS A 688 -6.80 -34.66 -4.70
CA HIS A 688 -6.94 -33.32 -5.30
C HIS A 688 -6.78 -33.23 -6.81
N TYR A 689 -6.35 -34.29 -7.48
CA TYR A 689 -6.15 -34.27 -8.93
C TYR A 689 -6.38 -35.64 -9.58
N LEU A 690 -7.32 -35.72 -10.52
CA LEU A 690 -7.59 -36.91 -11.32
C LEU A 690 -7.34 -36.64 -12.80
N GLU A 691 -6.64 -37.59 -13.42
CA GLU A 691 -6.35 -37.63 -14.84
C GLU A 691 -6.89 -38.90 -15.51
N GLY A 692 -6.83 -38.94 -16.85
CA GLY A 692 -7.28 -40.09 -17.63
C GLY A 692 -8.79 -40.33 -17.58
N LEU A 693 -9.58 -39.31 -17.25
CA LEU A 693 -11.04 -39.39 -17.28
C LEU A 693 -11.55 -39.14 -18.71
N ILE A 694 -12.74 -39.66 -19.02
CA ILE A 694 -13.47 -39.33 -20.26
C ILE A 694 -14.93 -39.03 -19.94
N VAL A 695 -15.61 -38.26 -20.79
CA VAL A 695 -17.05 -37.97 -20.63
C VAL A 695 -17.88 -39.20 -21.04
N GLY A 696 -18.37 -39.96 -20.08
CA GLY A 696 -19.27 -41.09 -20.32
C GLY A 696 -20.68 -40.63 -20.73
N GLN A 697 -21.20 -39.60 -20.06
CA GLN A 697 -22.53 -39.07 -20.32
C GLN A 697 -22.61 -37.56 -20.08
N VAL A 698 -23.40 -36.87 -20.91
CA VAL A 698 -23.83 -35.48 -20.68
C VAL A 698 -25.32 -35.52 -20.33
N LEU A 699 -25.73 -34.79 -19.31
CA LEU A 699 -27.09 -34.74 -18.78
C LEU A 699 -27.62 -33.29 -18.89
N PRO A 700 -28.13 -32.88 -20.07
CA PRO A 700 -28.45 -31.47 -20.31
C PRO A 700 -29.54 -30.91 -19.40
N GLY A 701 -30.57 -31.72 -19.10
CA GLY A 701 -31.67 -31.31 -18.21
C GLY A 701 -31.24 -31.08 -16.75
N GLU A 702 -30.07 -31.58 -16.36
CA GLU A 702 -29.51 -31.43 -15.02
C GLU A 702 -28.34 -30.46 -14.98
N GLY A 703 -27.83 -30.00 -16.13
CA GLY A 703 -26.58 -29.25 -16.18
C GLY A 703 -25.39 -30.05 -15.64
N ALA A 704 -25.34 -31.36 -15.94
CA ALA A 704 -24.35 -32.27 -15.36
C ALA A 704 -23.63 -33.12 -16.40
N ILE A 705 -22.47 -33.63 -16.03
CA ILE A 705 -21.69 -34.62 -16.81
C ILE A 705 -21.29 -35.79 -15.89
N ILE A 706 -21.16 -36.99 -16.46
CA ILE A 706 -20.62 -38.17 -15.79
C ILE A 706 -19.28 -38.50 -16.43
N LEU A 707 -18.21 -38.42 -15.63
CA LEU A 707 -16.86 -38.82 -16.05
C LEU A 707 -16.60 -40.27 -15.65
N THR A 708 -15.81 -40.98 -16.48
CA THR A 708 -15.46 -42.38 -16.27
C THR A 708 -13.97 -42.60 -16.51
N ARG A 709 -13.39 -43.63 -15.87
CA ARG A 709 -12.03 -44.12 -16.11
C ARG A 709 -12.00 -45.63 -15.86
N ALA A 710 -11.16 -46.34 -16.61
CA ALA A 710 -11.02 -47.79 -16.46
C ALA A 710 -10.50 -48.15 -15.05
N GLY A 711 -11.22 -49.05 -14.36
CA GLY A 711 -10.77 -49.65 -13.10
C GLY A 711 -10.87 -48.78 -11.84
N SER A 712 -11.44 -47.57 -11.91
CA SER A 712 -11.48 -46.64 -10.77
C SER A 712 -12.92 -46.40 -10.28
N ALA A 713 -13.32 -47.10 -9.24
CA ALA A 713 -14.45 -46.74 -8.38
C ALA A 713 -14.22 -47.31 -6.97
N PRO A 714 -14.55 -46.58 -5.89
CA PRO A 714 -15.13 -45.24 -5.86
C PRO A 714 -14.11 -44.12 -6.13
N PHE A 715 -14.56 -43.00 -6.72
CA PHE A 715 -13.78 -41.76 -6.85
C PHE A 715 -13.84 -40.93 -5.56
N PRO A 716 -12.81 -40.13 -5.24
CA PRO A 716 -12.89 -39.14 -4.17
C PRO A 716 -13.95 -38.06 -4.48
N THR A 717 -14.50 -37.45 -3.44
CA THR A 717 -15.43 -36.32 -3.57
C THR A 717 -14.65 -35.04 -3.86
N PHE A 718 -15.00 -34.37 -4.95
CA PHE A 718 -14.52 -33.05 -5.31
C PHE A 718 -15.56 -32.03 -4.89
N VAL A 719 -15.16 -31.06 -4.08
CA VAL A 719 -16.07 -30.06 -3.51
C VAL A 719 -16.54 -29.05 -4.56
N LYS A 720 -17.66 -28.36 -4.31
CA LYS A 720 -18.09 -27.15 -5.03
C LYS A 720 -16.90 -26.21 -5.24
N GLY A 721 -16.76 -25.66 -6.45
CA GLY A 721 -15.63 -24.80 -6.85
C GLY A 721 -14.46 -25.54 -7.51
N SER A 722 -14.40 -26.88 -7.42
CA SER A 722 -13.43 -27.68 -8.19
C SER A 722 -13.59 -27.49 -9.70
N ILE A 723 -12.54 -27.75 -10.48
CA ILE A 723 -12.52 -27.55 -11.93
C ILE A 723 -12.41 -28.88 -12.68
N ALA A 724 -13.30 -29.09 -13.66
CA ALA A 724 -13.16 -30.10 -14.69
C ALA A 724 -12.71 -29.44 -15.99
N PHE A 725 -11.67 -29.96 -16.65
CA PHE A 725 -11.16 -29.36 -17.88
C PHE A 725 -10.57 -30.37 -18.85
N VAL A 726 -10.54 -30.00 -20.13
CA VAL A 726 -9.87 -30.73 -21.22
C VAL A 726 -8.60 -29.97 -21.59
N PRO A 727 -7.40 -30.52 -21.32
CA PRO A 727 -6.16 -29.85 -21.73
C PRO A 727 -6.10 -29.77 -23.24
N LEU A 728 -5.57 -28.66 -23.76
CA LEU A 728 -5.16 -28.58 -25.15
C LEU A 728 -3.98 -29.54 -25.34
N LYS A 729 -3.90 -30.23 -26.48
CA LYS A 729 -2.85 -31.22 -26.75
C LYS A 729 -2.12 -30.93 -28.04
N ASP A 730 -0.84 -31.25 -28.09
CA ASP A 730 -0.03 -31.21 -29.30
C ASP A 730 -0.34 -32.39 -30.26
N LYS A 731 0.39 -32.46 -31.36
CA LYS A 731 0.25 -33.53 -32.38
C LYS A 731 0.65 -34.92 -31.84
N GLN A 732 1.40 -34.96 -30.75
CA GLN A 732 1.85 -36.15 -30.04
C GLN A 732 0.92 -36.52 -28.87
N HIS A 733 -0.24 -35.85 -28.79
CA HIS A 733 -1.24 -36.01 -27.74
C HIS A 733 -0.74 -35.68 -26.33
N GLN A 734 0.34 -34.91 -26.20
CA GLN A 734 0.82 -34.39 -24.93
C GLN A 734 0.09 -33.10 -24.57
N PRO A 735 -0.27 -32.88 -23.28
CA PRO A 735 -0.83 -31.63 -22.83
C PRO A 735 0.10 -30.44 -23.11
N LEU A 736 -0.45 -29.37 -23.70
CA LEU A 736 0.24 -28.10 -23.88
C LEU A 736 0.19 -27.29 -22.58
N LEU A 737 1.31 -26.64 -22.26
CA LEU A 737 1.46 -25.69 -21.16
C LEU A 737 1.37 -24.27 -21.70
N LEU A 738 1.21 -23.29 -20.81
CA LEU A 738 1.22 -21.87 -21.22
C LEU A 738 2.58 -21.43 -21.79
N VAL A 739 3.67 -22.11 -21.41
CA VAL A 739 4.99 -21.88 -21.97
C VAL A 739 5.18 -22.83 -23.15
N GLU A 740 5.56 -22.27 -24.29
CA GLU A 740 5.80 -23.05 -25.51
C GLU A 740 6.98 -24.02 -25.31
N PRO A 741 6.92 -25.24 -25.86
CA PRO A 741 7.96 -26.27 -25.69
C PRO A 741 9.37 -25.79 -26.08
N GLU A 742 9.49 -25.00 -27.14
CA GLU A 742 10.76 -24.44 -27.63
C GLU A 742 11.35 -23.44 -26.62
N VAL A 743 10.50 -22.59 -26.04
CA VAL A 743 10.90 -21.63 -24.99
C VAL A 743 11.36 -22.37 -23.74
N LEU A 744 10.64 -23.40 -23.33
CA LEU A 744 11.01 -24.22 -22.17
C LEU A 744 12.35 -24.95 -22.41
N THR A 745 12.54 -25.54 -23.59
CA THR A 745 13.79 -26.21 -23.98
C THR A 745 14.97 -25.23 -23.98
N PHE A 746 14.75 -24.02 -24.50
CA PHE A 746 15.74 -22.95 -24.47
C PHE A 746 16.13 -22.58 -23.04
N LEU A 747 15.15 -22.39 -22.14
CA LEU A 747 15.41 -22.06 -20.74
C LEU A 747 16.10 -23.19 -19.98
N GLN A 748 15.75 -24.45 -20.24
CA GLN A 748 16.43 -25.60 -19.63
C GLN A 748 17.90 -25.71 -20.05
N THR A 749 18.19 -25.32 -21.29
CA THR A 749 19.54 -25.35 -21.87
C THR A 749 20.40 -24.18 -21.40
N ASN A 750 19.87 -22.95 -21.49
CA ASN A 750 20.63 -21.73 -21.22
C ASN A 750 20.60 -21.31 -19.75
N ARG A 751 19.52 -21.64 -19.03
CA ARG A 751 19.32 -21.31 -17.60
C ARG A 751 19.46 -19.83 -17.27
N SER A 752 19.11 -18.96 -18.22
CA SER A 752 19.12 -17.50 -18.08
C SER A 752 17.73 -16.93 -18.36
N PRO A 753 17.38 -15.76 -17.79
CA PRO A 753 16.14 -15.08 -18.14
C PRO A 753 16.11 -14.68 -19.63
N LEU A 754 14.92 -14.43 -20.15
CA LEU A 754 14.70 -14.11 -21.56
C LEU A 754 15.04 -12.65 -21.91
N ASN A 755 15.35 -11.78 -20.95
CA ASN A 755 15.59 -10.36 -21.23
C ASN A 755 16.66 -10.18 -22.31
N GLN A 756 16.32 -9.44 -23.36
CA GLN A 756 17.29 -9.03 -24.37
C GLN A 756 18.33 -8.05 -23.79
N ASP A 757 17.90 -7.19 -22.86
CA ASP A 757 18.80 -6.35 -22.06
C ASP A 757 19.18 -7.09 -20.76
N PRO A 758 20.46 -7.45 -20.57
CA PRO A 758 20.90 -8.15 -19.37
C PRO A 758 21.17 -7.23 -18.16
N ASP A 759 20.96 -5.91 -18.29
CA ASP A 759 21.11 -4.97 -17.17
C ASP A 759 20.06 -5.23 -16.09
N HIS A 760 20.52 -5.74 -14.94
CA HIS A 760 19.74 -5.98 -13.73
C HIS A 760 20.15 -5.03 -12.59
N ASP A 761 21.09 -4.11 -12.87
CA ASP A 761 21.53 -3.10 -11.91
C ASP A 761 20.65 -1.85 -12.03
N ASN A 762 20.17 -1.52 -13.22
CA ASN A 762 19.32 -0.35 -13.46
C ASN A 762 17.88 -0.74 -13.78
N THR A 763 16.94 0.06 -13.29
CA THR A 763 15.52 -0.07 -13.60
C THR A 763 15.26 0.16 -15.08
N ASN A 764 14.51 -0.72 -15.73
CA ASN A 764 14.02 -0.58 -17.10
C ASN A 764 12.54 -0.14 -17.11
N PRO A 765 12.21 1.08 -17.56
CA PRO A 765 10.83 1.56 -17.64
C PRO A 765 10.07 1.05 -18.88
N ASN A 766 10.72 0.30 -19.77
CA ASN A 766 10.14 -0.16 -21.04
C ASN A 766 9.74 -1.65 -20.99
N GLU A 767 9.08 -2.09 -22.05
CA GLU A 767 8.81 -3.51 -22.27
C GLU A 767 10.11 -4.28 -22.56
N ASP A 768 10.25 -5.48 -22.00
CA ASP A 768 11.38 -6.36 -22.29
C ASP A 768 11.05 -7.30 -23.43
N ASN A 769 11.89 -7.28 -24.47
CA ASN A 769 11.80 -8.28 -25.51
C ASN A 769 12.59 -9.54 -25.11
N PRO A 770 12.11 -10.73 -25.51
CA PRO A 770 12.87 -11.95 -25.37
C PRO A 770 14.10 -11.92 -26.29
N VAL A 771 15.18 -12.60 -25.89
CA VAL A 771 16.26 -13.02 -26.78
C VAL A 771 15.73 -13.90 -27.92
N ASP A 772 16.53 -14.06 -28.98
CA ASP A 772 16.18 -14.97 -30.08
C ASP A 772 16.20 -16.43 -29.61
N ILE A 773 15.10 -17.15 -29.84
CA ILE A 773 14.92 -18.55 -29.44
C ILE A 773 14.91 -19.42 -30.71
N PRO A 774 15.82 -20.41 -30.84
CA PRO A 774 15.87 -21.31 -31.99
C PRO A 774 14.54 -22.04 -32.21
N ASP A 775 14.14 -22.17 -33.48
CA ASP A 775 12.93 -22.84 -33.93
C ASP A 775 11.61 -22.27 -33.37
N PHE A 776 11.65 -21.11 -32.71
CA PHE A 776 10.49 -20.42 -32.16
C PHE A 776 10.21 -19.12 -32.90
N SER A 777 8.95 -18.86 -33.23
CA SER A 777 8.50 -17.57 -33.75
C SER A 777 7.74 -16.82 -32.67
N ALA A 778 8.29 -15.69 -32.21
CA ALA A 778 7.64 -14.88 -31.19
C ALA A 778 6.26 -14.36 -31.63
N PRO A 779 5.37 -14.00 -30.68
CA PRO A 779 4.11 -13.34 -30.97
C PRO A 779 4.33 -11.98 -31.66
N CYS A 780 3.28 -11.40 -32.25
CA CYS A 780 3.38 -10.09 -32.92
C CYS A 780 4.01 -8.99 -32.04
N LYS A 781 3.76 -9.06 -30.73
CA LYS A 781 4.47 -8.29 -29.70
C LYS A 781 5.35 -9.27 -28.94
N SER A 782 6.63 -9.30 -29.24
CA SER A 782 7.59 -10.26 -28.69
C SER A 782 7.65 -10.23 -27.16
N ALA A 783 7.47 -9.06 -26.53
CA ALA A 783 7.36 -8.91 -25.07
C ALA A 783 6.20 -9.68 -24.41
N ARG A 784 5.25 -10.22 -25.19
CA ARG A 784 4.17 -11.11 -24.71
C ARG A 784 4.56 -12.59 -24.69
N THR A 785 5.77 -12.94 -25.11
CA THR A 785 6.28 -14.31 -25.00
C THR A 785 6.24 -14.73 -23.53
N ILE A 786 5.60 -15.85 -23.24
CA ILE A 786 5.50 -16.38 -21.88
C ILE A 786 6.76 -17.19 -21.59
N GLY A 787 7.47 -16.83 -20.53
CA GLY A 787 8.71 -17.45 -20.10
C GLY A 787 9.11 -16.93 -18.73
N ILE A 788 10.36 -16.48 -18.60
CA ILE A 788 10.86 -15.88 -17.36
C ILE A 788 11.73 -14.67 -17.69
N PHE A 789 11.38 -13.52 -17.14
CA PHE A 789 12.06 -12.24 -17.33
C PHE A 789 12.51 -11.73 -15.97
N GLU A 790 13.69 -11.14 -15.89
CA GLU A 790 14.25 -10.50 -14.70
C GLU A 790 13.73 -9.07 -14.54
N GLY A 791 13.66 -8.65 -13.28
CA GLY A 791 12.95 -7.48 -12.79
C GLY A 791 11.57 -7.88 -12.28
N ALA A 792 11.24 -7.60 -11.02
CA ALA A 792 9.88 -7.70 -10.48
C ALA A 792 9.90 -7.21 -9.03
N ALA A 793 8.73 -7.20 -8.38
CA ALA A 793 8.60 -6.90 -6.95
C ALA A 793 9.32 -5.61 -6.55
N THR A 794 9.30 -4.60 -7.43
CA THR A 794 9.97 -3.29 -7.32
C THR A 794 11.49 -3.28 -7.53
N PHE A 795 12.15 -4.39 -7.87
CA PHE A 795 13.61 -4.45 -8.08
C PHE A 795 13.99 -4.76 -9.52
N ALA A 796 15.10 -4.18 -10.00
CA ALA A 796 15.67 -4.42 -11.33
C ALA A 796 16.25 -5.85 -11.48
N GLY A 797 16.81 -6.42 -10.41
CA GLY A 797 17.42 -7.75 -10.41
C GLY A 797 16.80 -8.74 -9.44
N ALA A 798 17.20 -10.01 -9.57
CA ALA A 798 16.92 -11.15 -8.67
C ALA A 798 15.46 -11.56 -8.48
N HIS A 799 14.52 -10.79 -9.02
CA HIS A 799 13.11 -11.11 -9.08
C HIS A 799 12.69 -11.36 -10.50
N TYR A 800 11.78 -12.32 -10.69
CA TYR A 800 11.40 -12.78 -12.01
C TYR A 800 9.89 -12.75 -12.23
N ARG A 801 9.48 -12.43 -13.44
CA ARG A 801 8.09 -12.30 -13.92
C ARG A 801 7.85 -13.12 -15.20
N PRO A 802 6.59 -13.44 -15.56
CA PRO A 802 6.29 -14.36 -16.67
C PRO A 802 6.51 -13.78 -18.07
N THR A 803 6.47 -12.45 -18.22
CA THR A 803 6.50 -11.77 -19.52
C THR A 803 7.20 -10.42 -19.41
N GLY A 804 7.74 -9.90 -20.51
CA GLY A 804 8.30 -8.54 -20.55
C GLY A 804 7.26 -7.42 -20.62
N ARG A 805 5.96 -7.75 -20.72
CA ARG A 805 4.84 -6.79 -20.72
C ARG A 805 3.64 -7.33 -19.95
N CYS A 806 3.24 -6.63 -18.89
CA CYS A 806 2.05 -6.94 -18.10
C CYS A 806 1.48 -5.67 -17.47
N LYS A 807 0.17 -5.65 -17.16
CA LYS A 807 -0.45 -4.59 -16.34
C LYS A 807 0.22 -4.44 -14.97
N MET A 808 0.72 -5.53 -14.39
CA MET A 808 1.47 -5.49 -13.12
C MET A 808 2.83 -4.77 -13.24
N ARG A 809 3.29 -4.48 -14.47
CA ARG A 809 4.56 -3.78 -14.76
C ARG A 809 4.34 -2.38 -15.34
N LEU A 810 3.39 -2.25 -16.26
CA LEU A 810 3.14 -1.04 -17.05
C LEU A 810 1.64 -0.78 -17.07
N GLU A 811 1.22 0.43 -17.40
CA GLU A 811 -0.20 0.79 -17.59
C GLU A 811 -0.78 0.19 -18.90
N THR A 812 -0.82 -1.13 -18.99
CA THR A 812 -1.20 -1.89 -20.18
C THR A 812 -2.19 -3.00 -19.84
N ASP A 813 -2.34 -4.01 -20.70
CA ASP A 813 -3.16 -5.20 -20.45
C ASP A 813 -2.44 -6.24 -19.57
N PHE A 814 -3.20 -7.05 -18.84
CA PHE A 814 -2.61 -8.17 -18.09
C PHE A 814 -1.93 -9.13 -19.07
N CYS A 815 -0.76 -9.66 -18.68
CA CYS A 815 -0.17 -10.76 -19.42
C CYS A 815 -1.06 -12.01 -19.31
N HIS A 816 -0.86 -12.98 -20.20
CA HIS A 816 -1.72 -14.16 -20.24
C HIS A 816 -1.68 -14.97 -18.92
N VAL A 817 -0.52 -15.02 -18.24
CA VAL A 817 -0.39 -15.70 -16.94
C VAL A 817 -1.22 -15.02 -15.86
N CYS A 818 -1.14 -13.70 -15.73
CA CYS A 818 -1.95 -12.94 -14.78
C CYS A 818 -3.45 -13.04 -15.10
N ALA A 819 -3.83 -12.96 -16.38
CA ALA A 819 -5.22 -13.16 -16.80
C ALA A 819 -5.71 -14.59 -16.50
N TRP A 820 -4.87 -15.60 -16.69
CA TRP A 820 -5.15 -16.99 -16.34
C TRP A 820 -5.40 -17.12 -14.83
N LEU A 821 -4.57 -16.51 -14.00
CA LEU A 821 -4.70 -16.54 -12.54
C LEU A 821 -5.98 -15.84 -12.05
N ILE A 822 -6.38 -14.72 -12.68
CA ILE A 822 -7.65 -14.05 -12.37
C ILE A 822 -8.84 -14.93 -12.78
N VAL A 823 -8.83 -15.48 -14.00
CA VAL A 823 -9.90 -16.39 -14.48
C VAL A 823 -10.02 -17.62 -13.60
N ASN A 824 -8.89 -18.22 -13.21
CA ASN A 824 -8.84 -19.37 -12.33
C ASN A 824 -9.42 -19.07 -10.94
N ARG A 825 -9.35 -17.80 -10.49
CA ARG A 825 -9.94 -17.38 -9.22
C ARG A 825 -11.44 -17.11 -9.29
N VAL A 826 -11.85 -16.45 -10.38
CA VAL A 826 -13.19 -15.87 -10.49
C VAL A 826 -14.18 -16.87 -11.06
N ASP A 827 -13.88 -17.44 -12.22
CA ASP A 827 -14.72 -18.44 -12.88
C ASP A 827 -13.85 -19.25 -13.86
N PRO A 828 -13.30 -20.40 -13.43
CA PRO A 828 -12.43 -21.22 -14.25
C PRO A 828 -13.08 -21.77 -15.53
N SER A 829 -14.41 -21.69 -15.66
CA SER A 829 -15.09 -22.10 -16.90
C SER A 829 -14.74 -21.22 -18.11
N PHE A 830 -14.13 -20.07 -17.88
CA PHE A 830 -13.68 -19.14 -18.92
C PHE A 830 -12.26 -19.41 -19.45
N HIS A 831 -11.52 -20.39 -18.92
CA HIS A 831 -10.16 -20.69 -19.38
C HIS A 831 -10.07 -20.98 -20.89
N ALA A 832 -11.05 -21.72 -21.43
CA ALA A 832 -11.10 -22.00 -22.87
C ALA A 832 -11.32 -20.74 -23.73
N LEU A 833 -12.11 -19.79 -23.23
CA LEU A 833 -12.33 -18.52 -23.91
C LEU A 833 -11.10 -17.62 -23.81
N LEU A 834 -10.44 -17.59 -22.64
CA LEU A 834 -9.20 -16.87 -22.42
C LEU A 834 -8.12 -17.32 -23.41
N ASP A 835 -7.88 -18.64 -23.50
CA ASP A 835 -6.89 -19.23 -24.39
C ASP A 835 -7.17 -18.85 -25.85
N ARG A 836 -8.40 -19.12 -26.33
CA ARG A 836 -8.80 -18.84 -27.71
C ARG A 836 -8.69 -17.36 -28.10
N LYS A 837 -9.02 -16.43 -27.20
CA LYS A 837 -9.11 -14.99 -27.52
C LYS A 837 -7.80 -14.24 -27.26
N PHE A 838 -7.01 -14.68 -26.28
CA PHE A 838 -5.91 -13.88 -25.72
C PHE A 838 -4.59 -14.61 -25.58
N TYR A 839 -4.48 -15.90 -25.90
CA TYR A 839 -3.19 -16.56 -25.89
C TYR A 839 -2.25 -15.90 -26.92
N PRO A 840 -1.01 -15.54 -26.53
CA PRO A 840 -0.08 -14.83 -27.40
C PRO A 840 0.56 -15.79 -28.41
N GLU A 841 -0.20 -16.18 -29.44
CA GLU A 841 0.27 -17.07 -30.50
C GLU A 841 1.07 -16.31 -31.57
N SER A 842 2.01 -17.01 -32.21
CA SER A 842 2.72 -16.49 -33.38
C SER A 842 1.79 -16.45 -34.59
N LYS A 843 2.03 -15.54 -35.55
CA LYS A 843 1.25 -15.52 -36.82
C LYS A 843 1.38 -16.85 -37.58
N ALA A 844 2.52 -17.52 -37.45
CA ALA A 844 2.79 -18.79 -38.12
C ALA A 844 1.97 -19.92 -37.50
N GLU A 845 1.89 -20.00 -36.17
CA GLU A 845 1.09 -21.00 -35.47
C GLU A 845 -0.41 -20.78 -35.65
N ARG A 846 -0.87 -19.53 -35.55
CA ARG A 846 -2.28 -19.22 -35.79
C ARG A 846 -2.77 -19.68 -37.17
N ARG A 847 -1.94 -19.51 -38.21
CA ARG A 847 -2.22 -19.99 -39.58
C ARG A 847 -2.19 -21.52 -39.72
N LYS A 848 -1.59 -22.24 -38.78
CA LYS A 848 -1.60 -23.72 -38.76
C LYS A 848 -2.86 -24.26 -38.06
N HIS A 849 -3.46 -23.49 -37.17
CA HIS A 849 -4.69 -23.83 -36.45
C HIS A 849 -5.97 -23.46 -37.19
N GLU A 850 -5.96 -22.34 -37.94
CA GLU A 850 -6.98 -21.96 -38.94
C GLU A 850 -6.98 -22.90 -40.14
#